data_AF-A0A4U5TZ12-F1
#
_entry.id   AF-A0A4U5TZ12-F1
#
_cell.length_a   1.000
_cell.length_b   1.000
_cell.length_c   1.000
_cell.angle_alpha   90.00
_cell.angle_beta   90.00
_cell.angle_gamma   90.00
#
_symmetry.space_group_name_H-M   'P 1'
#
loop_
_entity.id
_entity.type
_entity.pdbx_description
1 polymer ?
#
loop_
_entity_poly.entity_id
_entity_poly.type
_entity_poly.pdbx_seq_one_letter_code
_entity_poly.pdbx_strand_id
1 'polypeptide(L)'
;MATAAEKSTKERLLRALDDLEVLSRELIEMLALSRGQKLPQPGEDTQVLELLVQRDREFQALMEEAQQQGKVHQEMQLLEKEVDKRDSDIQQLQKQLKEAEHILATAVYQAKEKLKSIDKARKGSISSEEIIKYAHRISASNAVCAPLNWVPGDPRRPYPTDLEMRSGMLGHMANLPTNGVNGHLPGDALAAGRLPDVLTPHYPWQSSDVSVGMLPPHHGNDFSLEPPGHNKENEDDVEAMSTDTLIHDQCATCSGSNMAASPQISPEELEELREAFAKIDVDNNGFISKDELTELFKAANLALPGYRIREIVQELTKTSSQLTFEDFTQIVHGLKSSEVAKTFRKAINKKEGICSVAGTSEQSGTQHSYSEEENVAFVNWINKALEKDPDCQHVLPMDPNSNDLFTAVGDGIVLCKMINLSVPDTIDERTINKKKLTPFTIQENLNLALNSASAIGCHVVNIGAEDLKEGRQHLVLGLLWQVIKIGLFADIELSKNEALIALLRDGESLEDLMKLSPEELLLRWANYHLEEAGCGKINNFSSEIKDSKAYYNLLNQVAPKGDEEGIPPIAIDMSGIREKEDLKRAECMLDQADRLGCRQFVMPADVVRGNPKLNLAFVANLFNKYPALKKPENQDIDWSSIEGETREERTFRNWMNSLGVNPRVNHLYADIDDALVIFQLYEKIKVPVDWDKVNKPPYSKLGSNMKKLENCNYAVELGKKEAKFSLVGIAGQDLHAGNRTLTLALLWQLMRRYTLNILEDLGDGQKVTDDTIVGWVNDTLTEAGKPTISSFKDGSISTSMPVLDLIDAIQSGSIRYDLLKTEDLTEEEKLNNAKYAISMARKIGARVYALPEDLVEVKHKMVMTVFACLMARGMKRI
;
A
#
# COMPACT_ATOMS: atom_id res chain seq x y z
N MET A 1 33.38 31.17 8.33
CA MET A 1 34.52 30.22 8.31
C MET A 1 33.93 28.82 8.41
N ALA A 2 34.50 27.82 7.72
CA ALA A 2 33.99 26.46 7.79
C ALA A 2 34.32 25.82 9.15
N THR A 3 33.35 25.16 9.77
CA THR A 3 33.58 24.27 10.91
C THR A 3 34.36 23.05 10.44
N ALA A 4 35.65 22.97 10.79
CA ALA A 4 36.42 21.75 10.55
C ALA A 4 35.77 20.60 11.33
N ALA A 5 35.48 19.49 10.66
CA ALA A 5 34.82 18.35 11.28
C ALA A 5 35.64 17.85 12.48
N GLU A 6 35.00 17.77 13.64
CA GLU A 6 35.63 17.26 14.85
C GLU A 6 35.97 15.78 14.67
N LYS A 7 37.27 15.49 14.58
CA LYS A 7 37.79 14.11 14.49
C LYS A 7 37.31 13.30 15.67
N SER A 8 36.96 12.03 15.46
CA SER A 8 36.43 11.15 16.51
C SER A 8 37.47 10.90 17.61
N THR A 9 37.01 10.63 18.83
CA THR A 9 37.86 10.29 19.99
C THR A 9 38.83 9.14 19.68
N LYS A 10 38.39 8.17 18.86
CA LYS A 10 39.21 7.06 18.36
C LYS A 10 40.37 7.55 17.48
N GLU A 11 40.13 8.47 16.55
CA GLU A 11 41.18 9.05 15.70
C GLU A 11 42.12 9.97 16.49
N ARG A 12 41.61 10.67 17.51
CA ARG A 12 42.43 11.46 18.45
C ARG A 12 43.37 10.55 19.24
N LEU A 13 42.85 9.45 19.80
CA LEU A 13 43.63 8.45 20.55
C LEU A 13 44.69 7.75 19.71
N LEU A 14 44.33 7.26 18.51
CA LEU A 14 45.29 6.62 17.61
C LEU A 14 46.42 7.57 17.24
N ARG A 15 46.10 8.82 16.87
CA ARG A 15 47.12 9.83 16.55
C ARG A 15 48.00 10.18 17.75
N ALA A 16 47.45 10.25 18.96
CA ALA A 16 48.23 10.51 20.17
C ALA A 16 49.18 9.33 20.49
N LEU A 17 48.76 8.09 20.21
CA LEU A 17 49.60 6.90 20.32
C LEU A 17 50.71 6.87 19.25
N ASP A 18 50.38 7.21 18.00
CA ASP A 18 51.36 7.34 16.91
C ASP A 18 52.42 8.42 17.23
N ASP A 19 51.98 9.61 17.67
CA ASP A 19 52.84 10.72 18.09
C ASP A 19 53.77 10.29 19.27
N LEU A 20 53.25 9.50 20.22
CA LEU A 20 54.04 8.94 21.33
C LEU A 20 55.06 7.87 20.87
N GLU A 21 54.70 7.01 19.90
CA GLU A 21 55.63 6.02 19.36
C GLU A 21 56.78 6.68 18.60
N VAL A 22 56.49 7.73 17.81
CA VAL A 22 57.53 8.52 17.12
C VAL A 22 58.46 9.21 18.12
N LEU A 23 57.94 9.96 19.08
CA LEU A 23 58.75 10.68 20.07
C LEU A 23 59.60 9.75 20.95
N SER A 24 59.09 8.56 21.29
CA SER A 24 59.86 7.57 22.06
C SER A 24 60.93 6.86 21.22
N ARG A 25 60.68 6.60 19.92
CA ARG A 25 61.72 6.13 18.98
C ARG A 25 62.84 7.17 18.82
N GLU A 26 62.50 8.43 18.57
CA GLU A 26 63.47 9.53 18.45
C GLU A 26 64.35 9.68 19.71
N LEU A 27 63.72 9.65 20.90
CA LEU A 27 64.43 9.69 22.18
C LEU A 27 65.40 8.51 22.36
N ILE A 28 65.00 7.29 21.97
CA ILE A 28 65.85 6.09 22.01
C ILE A 28 67.03 6.22 21.04
N GLU A 29 66.80 6.74 19.83
CA GLU A 29 67.87 6.95 18.84
C GLU A 29 68.89 8.00 19.29
N MET A 30 68.46 9.13 19.87
CA MET A 30 69.37 10.14 20.45
C MET A 30 70.20 9.57 21.62
N LEU A 31 69.58 8.79 22.51
CA LEU A 31 70.27 8.12 23.62
C LEU A 31 71.24 7.02 23.15
N ALA A 32 70.96 6.37 22.02
CA ALA A 32 71.87 5.42 21.38
C ALA A 32 73.07 6.11 20.71
N LEU A 33 72.81 7.17 19.94
CA LEU A 33 73.84 7.99 19.27
C LEU A 33 74.81 8.63 20.27
N SER A 34 74.33 9.03 21.44
CA SER A 34 75.12 9.59 22.54
C SER A 34 76.20 8.65 23.11
N ARG A 35 76.18 7.34 22.77
CA ARG A 35 77.27 6.39 23.09
C ARG A 35 78.31 6.25 21.98
N GLY A 36 78.06 6.81 20.80
CA GLY A 36 78.88 6.65 19.59
C GLY A 36 79.98 7.69 19.44
N GLN A 37 79.62 8.93 19.09
CA GLN A 37 80.57 10.03 18.87
C GLN A 37 79.89 11.41 18.88
N LYS A 38 80.58 12.40 19.50
CA LYS A 38 80.15 13.80 19.72
C LYS A 38 78.94 13.97 20.66
N LEU A 39 78.91 15.12 21.34
CA LEU A 39 77.78 15.53 22.19
C LEU A 39 76.63 16.06 21.33
N PRO A 40 75.36 15.76 21.66
CA PRO A 40 74.20 16.54 21.22
C PRO A 40 74.28 17.99 21.74
N GLN A 41 73.39 18.88 21.26
CA GLN A 41 73.30 20.22 21.84
C GLN A 41 72.67 20.15 23.24
N PRO A 42 73.16 20.92 24.24
CA PRO A 42 72.63 20.86 25.60
C PRO A 42 71.24 21.52 25.69
N GLY A 43 70.21 20.75 25.35
CA GLY A 43 68.79 21.15 25.41
C GLY A 43 67.84 20.27 24.57
N GLU A 44 68.32 19.62 23.51
CA GLU A 44 67.45 18.89 22.57
C GLU A 44 66.80 17.66 23.22
N ASP A 45 67.58 16.83 23.94
CA ASP A 45 67.09 15.66 24.69
C ASP A 45 65.99 16.03 25.70
N THR A 46 66.12 17.18 26.36
CA THR A 46 65.16 17.66 27.37
C THR A 46 63.89 18.19 26.74
N GLN A 47 63.98 18.80 25.55
CA GLN A 47 62.80 19.29 24.82
C GLN A 47 61.95 18.15 24.23
N VAL A 48 62.58 17.09 23.71
CA VAL A 48 61.85 15.88 23.26
C VAL A 48 61.22 15.15 24.46
N LEU A 49 61.92 15.08 25.59
CA LEU A 49 61.36 14.50 26.83
C LEU A 49 60.15 15.30 27.36
N GLU A 50 60.19 16.63 27.33
CA GLU A 50 59.09 17.48 27.75
C GLU A 50 57.87 17.35 26.81
N LEU A 51 58.09 17.27 25.49
CA LEU A 51 57.05 16.98 24.51
C LEU A 51 56.42 15.58 24.71
N LEU A 52 57.23 14.57 24.99
CA LEU A 52 56.75 13.21 25.29
C LEU A 52 55.85 13.19 26.54
N VAL A 53 56.26 13.86 27.62
CA VAL A 53 55.47 14.01 28.85
C VAL A 53 54.17 14.79 28.61
N GLN A 54 54.19 15.79 27.74
CA GLN A 54 52.98 16.53 27.38
C GLN A 54 51.99 15.67 26.58
N ARG A 55 52.47 14.87 25.62
CA ARG A 55 51.60 13.97 24.84
C ARG A 55 51.09 12.76 25.63
N ASP A 56 51.85 12.27 26.61
CA ASP A 56 51.40 11.24 27.55
C ASP A 56 50.19 11.73 28.37
N ARG A 57 50.23 12.97 28.87
CA ARG A 57 49.08 13.61 29.55
C ARG A 57 47.87 13.78 28.63
N GLU A 58 48.08 14.19 27.38
CA GLU A 58 47.00 14.34 26.39
C GLU A 58 46.37 12.97 26.04
N PHE A 59 47.19 11.92 25.91
CA PHE A 59 46.71 10.54 25.72
C PHE A 59 45.92 10.03 26.93
N GLN A 60 46.41 10.26 28.15
CA GLN A 60 45.71 9.89 29.40
C GLN A 60 44.35 10.58 29.51
N ALA A 61 44.27 11.89 29.22
CA ALA A 61 43.00 12.63 29.22
C ALA A 61 42.00 12.09 28.17
N LEU A 62 42.48 11.79 26.94
CA LEU A 62 41.65 11.17 25.89
C LEU A 62 41.20 9.74 26.26
N MET A 63 42.01 9.00 27.03
CA MET A 63 41.63 7.67 27.54
C MET A 63 40.53 7.76 28.60
N GLU A 64 40.57 8.75 29.50
CA GLU A 64 39.46 9.02 30.43
C GLU A 64 38.18 9.44 29.68
N GLU A 65 38.29 10.32 28.67
CA GLU A 65 37.16 10.73 27.82
C GLU A 65 36.52 9.52 27.11
N ALA A 66 37.34 8.66 26.48
CA ALA A 66 36.87 7.45 25.82
C ALA A 66 36.25 6.45 26.81
N GLN A 67 36.74 6.35 28.05
CA GLN A 67 36.15 5.52 29.08
C GLN A 67 34.78 6.05 29.55
N GLN A 68 34.59 7.38 29.59
CA GLN A 68 33.30 8.00 29.86
C GLN A 68 32.31 7.77 28.70
N GLN A 69 32.74 8.00 27.46
CA GLN A 69 31.93 7.73 26.26
C GLN A 69 31.55 6.25 26.15
N GLY A 70 32.44 5.33 26.53
CA GLY A 70 32.15 3.89 26.58
C GLY A 70 31.03 3.52 27.55
N LYS A 71 30.97 4.15 28.73
CA LYS A 71 29.87 3.95 29.70
C LYS A 71 28.53 4.44 29.14
N VAL A 72 28.50 5.65 28.58
CA VAL A 72 27.29 6.22 27.96
C VAL A 72 26.82 5.36 26.78
N HIS A 73 27.72 4.81 25.98
CA HIS A 73 27.37 3.89 24.90
C HIS A 73 26.79 2.56 25.42
N GLN A 74 27.29 2.04 26.56
CA GLN A 74 26.74 0.85 27.20
C GLN A 74 25.34 1.10 27.78
N GLU A 75 25.09 2.28 28.39
CA GLU A 75 23.76 2.70 28.84
C GLU A 75 22.79 2.85 27.65
N MET A 76 23.24 3.43 26.54
CA MET A 76 22.47 3.57 25.31
C MET A 76 22.04 2.21 24.73
N GLN A 77 22.93 1.22 24.68
CA GLN A 77 22.61 -0.15 24.23
C GLN A 77 21.63 -0.89 25.16
N LEU A 78 21.54 -0.50 26.45
CA LEU A 78 20.56 -1.06 27.39
C LEU A 78 19.19 -0.40 27.20
N LEU A 79 19.16 0.91 26.97
CA LEU A 79 17.94 1.65 26.63
C LEU A 79 17.34 1.18 25.29
N GLU A 80 18.17 0.96 24.28
CA GLU A 80 17.77 0.46 22.95
C GLU A 80 17.02 -0.89 23.06
N LYS A 81 17.54 -1.84 23.86
CA LYS A 81 16.90 -3.14 24.10
C LYS A 81 15.59 -3.07 24.89
N GLU A 82 15.47 -2.13 25.84
CA GLU A 82 14.21 -1.93 26.56
C GLU A 82 13.19 -1.20 25.68
N VAL A 83 13.61 -0.39 24.70
CA VAL A 83 12.74 0.16 23.65
C VAL A 83 12.26 -0.96 22.70
N ASP A 84 13.15 -1.80 22.17
CA ASP A 84 12.79 -2.96 21.31
C ASP A 84 11.70 -3.83 21.97
N LYS A 85 11.88 -4.09 23.27
CA LYS A 85 10.93 -4.87 24.09
C LYS A 85 9.58 -4.17 24.26
N ARG A 86 9.58 -2.85 24.53
CA ARG A 86 8.33 -2.06 24.61
C ARG A 86 7.60 -2.01 23.27
N ASP A 87 8.33 -1.89 22.17
CA ASP A 87 7.74 -1.91 20.82
C ASP A 87 7.19 -3.30 20.45
N SER A 88 7.83 -4.39 20.91
CA SER A 88 7.27 -5.74 20.83
C SER A 88 5.97 -5.88 21.62
N ASP A 89 5.92 -5.39 22.86
CA ASP A 89 4.70 -5.39 23.69
C ASP A 89 3.57 -4.56 23.03
N ILE A 90 3.91 -3.39 22.45
CA ILE A 90 2.98 -2.53 21.72
C ILE A 90 2.46 -3.22 20.45
N GLN A 91 3.31 -3.93 19.70
CA GLN A 91 2.89 -4.71 18.54
C GLN A 91 1.95 -5.87 18.93
N GLN A 92 2.22 -6.55 20.04
CA GLN A 92 1.35 -7.62 20.55
C GLN A 92 -0.01 -7.07 21.00
N LEU A 93 -0.05 -5.93 21.70
CA LEU A 93 -1.30 -5.24 22.05
C LEU A 93 -2.06 -4.73 20.81
N GLN A 94 -1.36 -4.22 19.79
CA GLN A 94 -1.98 -3.80 18.53
C GLN A 94 -2.62 -4.99 17.79
N LYS A 95 -1.98 -6.16 17.82
CA LYS A 95 -2.55 -7.40 17.27
C LYS A 95 -3.81 -7.83 18.01
N GLN A 96 -3.78 -7.86 19.34
CA GLN A 96 -4.95 -8.19 20.17
C GLN A 96 -6.12 -7.21 19.95
N LEU A 97 -5.83 -5.91 19.81
CA LEU A 97 -6.86 -4.90 19.50
C LEU A 97 -7.50 -5.11 18.12
N LYS A 98 -6.72 -5.47 17.09
CA LYS A 98 -7.25 -5.82 15.75
C LYS A 98 -8.07 -7.11 15.76
N GLU A 99 -7.66 -8.11 16.53
CA GLU A 99 -8.43 -9.35 16.72
C GLU A 99 -9.77 -9.07 17.43
N ALA A 100 -9.76 -8.24 18.48
CA ALA A 100 -10.96 -7.79 19.17
C ALA A 100 -11.88 -6.95 18.27
N GLU A 101 -11.33 -6.02 17.47
CA GLU A 101 -12.05 -5.24 16.46
C GLU A 101 -12.75 -6.15 15.44
N HIS A 102 -12.04 -7.14 14.89
CA HIS A 102 -12.59 -8.08 13.92
C HIS A 102 -13.74 -8.93 14.49
N ILE A 103 -13.60 -9.41 15.74
CA ILE A 103 -14.67 -10.13 16.45
C ILE A 103 -15.89 -9.21 16.65
N LEU A 104 -15.67 -7.97 17.08
CA LEU A 104 -16.74 -7.01 17.35
C LEU A 104 -17.47 -6.59 16.06
N ALA A 105 -16.74 -6.35 14.97
CA ALA A 105 -17.28 -6.05 13.65
C ALA A 105 -18.13 -7.22 13.11
N THR A 106 -17.64 -8.46 13.27
CA THR A 106 -18.38 -9.67 12.88
C THR A 106 -19.67 -9.83 13.70
N ALA A 107 -19.61 -9.60 15.01
CA ALA A 107 -20.79 -9.64 15.88
C ALA A 107 -21.82 -8.55 15.51
N VAL A 108 -21.36 -7.33 15.21
CA VAL A 108 -22.23 -6.22 14.76
C VAL A 108 -22.84 -6.51 13.38
N TYR A 109 -22.10 -7.14 12.47
CA TYR A 109 -22.64 -7.58 11.17
C TYR A 109 -23.77 -8.60 11.36
N GLN A 110 -23.53 -9.67 12.13
CA GLN A 110 -24.54 -10.70 12.42
C GLN A 110 -25.76 -10.12 13.16
N ALA A 111 -25.57 -9.15 14.06
CA ALA A 111 -26.67 -8.44 14.73
C ALA A 111 -27.51 -7.61 13.75
N LYS A 112 -26.86 -6.88 12.83
CA LYS A 112 -27.55 -6.12 11.76
C LYS A 112 -28.30 -7.05 10.80
N GLU A 113 -27.77 -8.23 10.50
CA GLU A 113 -28.43 -9.23 9.66
C GLU A 113 -29.65 -9.86 10.35
N LYS A 114 -29.53 -10.20 11.64
CA LYS A 114 -30.68 -10.64 12.47
C LYS A 114 -31.75 -9.56 12.61
N LEU A 115 -31.38 -8.28 12.71
CA LEU A 115 -32.35 -7.17 12.68
C LEU A 115 -33.10 -7.10 11.34
N LYS A 116 -32.39 -7.22 10.21
CA LYS A 116 -33.03 -7.28 8.87
C LYS A 116 -34.00 -8.46 8.74
N SER A 117 -33.67 -9.65 9.26
CA SER A 117 -34.56 -10.81 9.19
C SER A 117 -35.77 -10.67 10.12
N ILE A 118 -35.60 -10.11 11.32
CA ILE A 118 -36.69 -9.73 12.23
C ILE A 118 -37.63 -8.72 11.57
N ASP A 119 -37.11 -7.64 10.97
CA ASP A 119 -37.95 -6.66 10.27
C ASP A 119 -38.67 -7.24 9.05
N LYS A 120 -38.03 -8.17 8.32
CA LYS A 120 -38.67 -8.90 7.22
C LYS A 120 -39.81 -9.80 7.73
N ALA A 121 -39.61 -10.51 8.83
CA ALA A 121 -40.66 -11.31 9.48
C ALA A 121 -41.80 -10.43 10.03
N ARG A 122 -41.48 -9.26 10.59
CA ARG A 122 -42.45 -8.28 11.12
C ARG A 122 -43.28 -7.61 10.03
N LYS A 123 -42.70 -7.40 8.84
CA LYS A 123 -43.44 -6.96 7.63
C LYS A 123 -44.26 -8.10 6.99
N GLY A 124 -43.90 -9.36 7.27
CA GLY A 124 -44.61 -10.56 6.82
C GLY A 124 -45.60 -11.13 7.85
N SER A 125 -45.89 -10.43 8.96
CA SER A 125 -46.78 -10.95 9.99
C SER A 125 -48.26 -10.87 9.56
N ILE A 126 -48.77 -11.95 8.98
CA ILE A 126 -50.19 -12.13 8.66
C ILE A 126 -50.97 -12.30 9.98
N SER A 127 -52.14 -11.68 10.10
CA SER A 127 -52.99 -11.87 11.29
C SER A 127 -53.49 -13.32 11.38
N SER A 128 -53.57 -13.89 12.58
CA SER A 128 -54.17 -15.22 12.77
C SER A 128 -55.61 -15.27 12.25
N GLU A 129 -56.37 -14.19 12.38
CA GLU A 129 -57.69 -14.07 11.77
C GLU A 129 -57.66 -14.18 10.24
N GLU A 130 -56.64 -13.63 9.58
CA GLU A 130 -56.52 -13.68 8.12
C GLU A 130 -56.14 -15.08 7.64
N ILE A 131 -55.26 -15.77 8.37
CA ILE A 131 -54.95 -17.19 8.15
C ILE A 131 -56.24 -18.03 8.31
N ILE A 132 -57.03 -17.79 9.36
CA ILE A 132 -58.32 -18.46 9.58
C ILE A 132 -59.33 -18.13 8.45
N LYS A 133 -59.42 -16.86 8.01
CA LYS A 133 -60.28 -16.45 6.88
C LYS A 133 -59.84 -17.10 5.56
N TYR A 134 -58.53 -17.28 5.33
CA TYR A 134 -58.00 -17.99 4.17
C TYR A 134 -58.25 -19.51 4.26
N ALA A 135 -58.01 -20.14 5.40
CA ALA A 135 -58.31 -21.56 5.63
C ALA A 135 -59.80 -21.85 5.46
N HIS A 136 -60.68 -20.98 5.96
CA HIS A 136 -62.12 -21.08 5.75
C HIS A 136 -62.52 -20.91 4.27
N ARG A 137 -61.87 -20.01 3.52
CA ARG A 137 -62.05 -19.88 2.07
C ARG A 137 -61.63 -21.15 1.31
N ILE A 138 -60.43 -21.66 1.59
CA ILE A 138 -59.90 -22.88 0.95
C ILE A 138 -60.78 -24.10 1.28
N SER A 139 -61.23 -24.22 2.53
CA SER A 139 -62.16 -25.29 2.92
C SER A 139 -63.52 -25.13 2.24
N ALA A 140 -64.04 -23.92 2.09
CA ALA A 140 -65.30 -23.67 1.38
C ALA A 140 -65.21 -23.96 -0.13
N SER A 141 -64.05 -23.75 -0.77
CA SER A 141 -63.86 -24.03 -2.20
C SER A 141 -63.52 -25.49 -2.49
N ASN A 142 -62.81 -26.18 -1.59
CA ASN A 142 -62.26 -27.52 -1.81
C ASN A 142 -62.96 -28.64 -1.00
N ALA A 143 -64.13 -28.36 -0.41
CA ALA A 143 -64.93 -29.36 0.29
C ALA A 143 -65.59 -30.37 -0.68
N VAL A 144 -64.83 -31.39 -1.09
CA VAL A 144 -65.36 -32.53 -1.86
C VAL A 144 -66.32 -33.34 -0.96
N CYS A 145 -67.62 -33.14 -1.16
CA CYS A 145 -68.74 -33.84 -0.52
C CYS A 145 -68.69 -33.91 1.02
N ALA A 146 -69.16 -32.86 1.70
CA ALA A 146 -69.65 -32.98 3.06
C ALA A 146 -70.87 -33.94 3.11
N PRO A 147 -70.95 -34.88 4.09
CA PRO A 147 -72.12 -35.74 4.27
C PRO A 147 -73.41 -34.96 4.53
N LEU A 148 -74.54 -35.45 4.02
CA LEU A 148 -75.85 -34.79 4.02
C LEU A 148 -76.47 -34.52 5.40
N ASN A 149 -75.85 -34.98 6.49
CA ASN A 149 -76.29 -34.77 7.87
C ASN A 149 -75.55 -33.63 8.61
N TRP A 150 -74.63 -32.92 7.95
CA TRP A 150 -73.92 -31.79 8.55
C TRP A 150 -74.79 -30.52 8.63
N VAL A 151 -74.90 -29.94 9.82
CA VAL A 151 -75.58 -28.65 10.07
C VAL A 151 -74.64 -27.63 10.74
N PRO A 152 -74.87 -26.31 10.59
CA PRO A 152 -74.06 -25.28 11.23
C PRO A 152 -74.10 -25.42 12.77
N GLY A 153 -72.93 -25.60 13.39
CA GLY A 153 -72.77 -25.77 14.83
C GLY A 153 -72.28 -27.14 15.30
N ASP A 154 -72.15 -28.15 14.42
CA ASP A 154 -71.60 -29.46 14.79
C ASP A 154 -70.10 -29.37 15.17
N PRO A 155 -69.67 -29.81 16.38
CA PRO A 155 -68.28 -29.80 16.80
C PRO A 155 -67.32 -30.68 15.98
N ARG A 156 -67.81 -31.60 15.14
CA ARG A 156 -66.99 -32.60 14.43
C ARG A 156 -66.36 -32.10 13.12
N ARG A 157 -66.09 -30.80 13.01
CA ARG A 157 -65.37 -30.22 11.86
C ARG A 157 -63.85 -30.39 11.99
N PRO A 158 -63.13 -30.77 10.92
CA PRO A 158 -61.67 -30.92 10.94
C PRO A 158 -60.96 -29.57 10.77
N TYR A 159 -61.16 -28.66 11.73
CA TYR A 159 -60.39 -27.43 11.85
C TYR A 159 -59.58 -27.47 13.14
N PRO A 160 -58.24 -27.38 13.10
CA PRO A 160 -57.44 -27.31 14.31
C PRO A 160 -57.74 -26.01 15.04
N THR A 161 -57.89 -26.11 16.37
CA THR A 161 -58.02 -24.94 17.25
C THR A 161 -56.71 -24.16 17.34
N ASP A 162 -56.76 -22.91 17.81
CA ASP A 162 -55.57 -22.06 17.97
C ASP A 162 -54.51 -22.69 18.91
N LEU A 163 -54.95 -23.56 19.84
CA LEU A 163 -54.08 -24.34 20.72
C LEU A 163 -53.37 -25.49 19.96
N GLU A 164 -54.09 -26.20 19.09
CA GLU A 164 -53.54 -27.29 18.26
C GLU A 164 -52.61 -26.77 17.15
N MET A 165 -52.90 -25.58 16.61
CA MET A 165 -51.98 -24.91 15.68
C MET A 165 -50.67 -24.49 16.37
N ARG A 166 -50.72 -24.10 17.66
CA ARG A 166 -49.53 -23.75 18.46
C ARG A 166 -48.73 -24.96 18.93
N SER A 167 -49.36 -26.10 19.16
CA SER A 167 -48.65 -27.34 19.52
C SER A 167 -48.05 -28.08 18.30
N GLY A 168 -48.53 -27.81 17.10
CA GLY A 168 -47.96 -28.34 15.85
C GLY A 168 -46.49 -27.94 15.61
N MET A 169 -45.83 -28.61 14.66
CA MET A 169 -44.38 -28.48 14.44
C MET A 169 -43.90 -27.04 14.19
N LEU A 170 -44.71 -26.21 13.51
CA LEU A 170 -44.40 -24.79 13.28
C LEU A 170 -44.28 -23.97 14.58
N GLY A 171 -45.08 -24.29 15.61
CA GLY A 171 -44.98 -23.65 16.92
C GLY A 171 -43.78 -24.13 17.73
N HIS A 172 -43.38 -25.40 17.56
CA HIS A 172 -42.16 -25.95 18.16
C HIS A 172 -40.89 -25.36 17.50
N MET A 173 -40.87 -25.19 16.18
CA MET A 173 -39.73 -24.61 15.45
C MET A 173 -39.43 -23.14 15.83
N ALA A 174 -40.41 -22.43 16.41
CA ALA A 174 -40.20 -21.08 16.92
C ALA A 174 -39.46 -21.01 18.28
N ASN A 175 -39.32 -22.14 19.00
CA ASN A 175 -38.76 -22.20 20.36
C ASN A 175 -37.56 -23.15 20.44
N LEU A 176 -36.37 -22.66 20.09
CA LEU A 176 -35.08 -23.30 20.37
C LEU A 176 -34.14 -22.31 21.11
N PRO A 177 -33.21 -22.81 21.95
CA PRO A 177 -32.88 -22.12 23.19
C PRO A 177 -31.78 -21.06 23.11
N THR A 178 -32.04 -19.89 23.71
CA THR A 178 -31.01 -18.91 24.06
C THR A 178 -30.31 -19.33 25.35
N ASN A 179 -29.05 -19.77 25.27
CA ASN A 179 -28.27 -20.17 26.43
C ASN A 179 -27.29 -19.06 26.83
N GLY A 180 -27.45 -18.49 28.04
CA GLY A 180 -26.50 -17.56 28.66
C GLY A 180 -26.73 -16.06 28.45
N VAL A 181 -27.42 -15.42 29.41
CA VAL A 181 -26.92 -14.34 30.31
C VAL A 181 -28.07 -13.94 31.26
N ASN A 182 -27.75 -13.65 32.53
CA ASN A 182 -28.75 -13.41 33.60
C ASN A 182 -29.28 -11.97 33.63
N GLY A 183 -30.55 -11.79 34.03
CA GLY A 183 -31.15 -10.49 34.36
C GLY A 183 -32.52 -10.59 35.06
N HIS A 184 -32.62 -10.08 36.29
CA HIS A 184 -33.84 -9.84 37.09
C HIS A 184 -34.75 -8.74 36.48
N LEU A 185 -36.03 -8.48 36.81
CA LEU A 185 -37.17 -9.02 37.62
C LEU A 185 -38.41 -8.12 37.27
N PRO A 186 -39.56 -8.07 37.97
CA PRO A 186 -40.37 -9.05 38.75
C PRO A 186 -41.77 -9.29 38.07
N GLY A 187 -42.77 -10.02 38.60
CA GLY A 187 -42.91 -10.85 39.81
C GLY A 187 -44.35 -11.39 39.99
N ASP A 188 -44.60 -11.99 41.16
CA ASP A 188 -45.89 -12.37 41.80
C ASP A 188 -46.75 -13.59 41.36
N ALA A 189 -46.96 -14.45 42.37
CA ALA A 189 -48.23 -15.08 42.77
C ALA A 189 -48.75 -16.42 42.15
N LEU A 190 -48.05 -17.51 42.50
CA LEU A 190 -48.59 -18.67 43.24
C LEU A 190 -49.94 -19.36 42.85
N ALA A 191 -49.78 -20.57 42.30
CA ALA A 191 -50.19 -21.87 42.90
C ALA A 191 -51.63 -22.45 42.78
N ALA A 192 -51.66 -23.79 42.94
CA ALA A 192 -52.78 -24.74 42.99
C ALA A 192 -53.58 -24.99 41.67
N GLY A 193 -53.83 -26.25 41.25
CA GLY A 193 -53.46 -27.54 41.87
C GLY A 193 -53.59 -28.75 40.93
N ARG A 194 -53.12 -29.92 41.39
CA ARG A 194 -53.10 -31.20 40.64
C ARG A 194 -54.48 -31.86 40.53
N LEU A 195 -54.68 -32.72 39.52
CA LEU A 195 -54.84 -34.19 39.64
C LEU A 195 -54.68 -34.85 38.22
N PRO A 196 -54.42 -36.17 38.07
CA PRO A 196 -53.65 -36.68 36.92
C PRO A 196 -54.31 -37.76 36.03
N ASP A 197 -53.61 -38.06 34.93
CA ASP A 197 -53.46 -39.33 34.18
C ASP A 197 -54.66 -40.25 33.89
N VAL A 198 -54.93 -40.44 32.58
CA VAL A 198 -55.48 -41.69 32.00
C VAL A 198 -54.66 -42.03 30.74
N LEU A 199 -54.44 -43.34 30.51
CA LEU A 199 -53.39 -43.87 29.63
C LEU A 199 -53.74 -43.93 28.12
N THR A 200 -52.67 -43.98 27.31
CA THR A 200 -52.67 -44.11 25.84
C THR A 200 -52.92 -45.53 25.33
N PRO A 201 -53.35 -45.66 24.05
CA PRO A 201 -53.04 -46.80 23.21
C PRO A 201 -52.24 -46.40 21.94
N HIS A 202 -51.17 -47.15 21.62
CA HIS A 202 -50.43 -47.05 20.34
C HIS A 202 -51.17 -47.74 19.18
N TYR A 203 -50.86 -47.46 17.90
CA TYR A 203 -49.89 -48.19 17.05
C TYR A 203 -50.08 -47.78 15.56
N PRO A 204 -49.22 -48.16 14.57
CA PRO A 204 -47.80 -48.53 14.60
C PRO A 204 -46.99 -48.03 13.35
N TRP A 205 -46.28 -46.90 13.38
CA TRP A 205 -45.20 -46.59 12.41
C TRP A 205 -44.15 -45.64 13.01
N GLN A 206 -43.37 -46.11 14.00
CA GLN A 206 -42.17 -45.40 14.44
C GLN A 206 -41.17 -46.36 15.12
N SER A 207 -39.93 -46.37 14.61
CA SER A 207 -38.77 -47.04 15.19
C SER A 207 -37.51 -46.60 14.44
N SER A 208 -36.37 -46.29 15.06
CA SER A 208 -36.11 -46.19 16.51
C SER A 208 -34.73 -45.56 16.75
N ASP A 209 -34.68 -44.48 17.52
CA ASP A 209 -33.45 -44.08 18.22
C ASP A 209 -33.28 -44.91 19.50
N VAL A 210 -32.03 -45.23 19.86
CA VAL A 210 -31.71 -46.06 21.03
C VAL A 210 -31.27 -45.20 22.20
N SER A 211 -32.02 -45.29 23.30
CA SER A 211 -31.74 -44.58 24.56
C SER A 211 -31.01 -45.48 25.56
N VAL A 212 -29.95 -44.96 26.21
CA VAL A 212 -29.55 -45.38 27.57
C VAL A 212 -29.02 -44.15 28.33
N GLY A 213 -29.41 -44.02 29.60
CA GLY A 213 -28.78 -43.12 30.57
C GLY A 213 -29.06 -43.61 31.99
N MET A 214 -28.24 -43.23 32.98
CA MET A 214 -28.50 -43.47 34.42
C MET A 214 -27.66 -42.54 35.31
N LEU A 215 -28.13 -42.30 36.55
CA LEU A 215 -27.62 -41.39 37.62
C LEU A 215 -27.96 -42.00 39.00
N PRO A 216 -27.69 -41.41 40.21
CA PRO A 216 -26.90 -40.22 40.59
C PRO A 216 -25.63 -40.66 41.42
N PRO A 217 -25.33 -40.40 42.74
CA PRO A 217 -25.90 -39.60 43.85
C PRO A 217 -24.94 -38.48 44.38
N HIS A 218 -24.57 -38.47 45.68
CA HIS A 218 -23.84 -37.40 46.41
C HIS A 218 -23.02 -37.96 47.62
N HIS A 219 -22.22 -37.07 48.25
CA HIS A 219 -21.49 -37.21 49.55
C HIS A 219 -20.20 -38.07 49.54
N GLY A 220 -19.17 -37.84 50.39
CA GLY A 220 -18.91 -36.69 51.28
C GLY A 220 -18.08 -37.06 52.54
N ASN A 221 -16.79 -36.66 52.60
CA ASN A 221 -15.76 -37.05 53.59
C ASN A 221 -15.46 -38.59 53.60
N ASP A 222 -14.33 -39.11 54.10
CA ASP A 222 -13.42 -38.65 55.15
C ASP A 222 -11.99 -39.27 55.06
N PHE A 223 -11.08 -38.76 55.90
CA PHE A 223 -9.78 -39.31 56.37
C PHE A 223 -8.56 -39.49 55.43
N SER A 224 -7.40 -39.07 55.96
CA SER A 224 -6.06 -39.12 55.35
C SER A 224 -5.27 -40.38 55.72
N LEU A 225 -4.22 -40.72 54.96
CA LEU A 225 -3.05 -41.48 55.46
C LEU A 225 -1.78 -41.22 54.61
N GLU A 226 -0.73 -40.73 55.28
CA GLU A 226 0.66 -40.56 54.83
C GLU A 226 1.59 -41.38 55.78
N PRO A 227 2.92 -41.49 55.55
CA PRO A 227 3.68 -41.60 54.30
C PRO A 227 4.41 -42.97 54.30
N PRO A 228 5.72 -43.21 53.92
CA PRO A 228 6.93 -42.45 54.26
C PRO A 228 7.97 -42.23 53.12
N GLY A 229 8.95 -41.33 53.31
CA GLY A 229 10.12 -41.21 52.42
C GLY A 229 10.95 -39.93 52.60
N HIS A 230 11.80 -39.86 53.63
CA HIS A 230 12.62 -38.67 53.96
C HIS A 230 14.07 -38.75 53.44
N ASN A 231 14.72 -37.56 53.35
CA ASN A 231 16.16 -37.22 53.17
C ASN A 231 16.36 -36.36 51.89
N LYS A 232 16.80 -35.08 51.87
CA LYS A 232 17.75 -34.30 52.72
C LYS A 232 19.14 -34.95 52.83
N GLU A 233 20.28 -34.28 52.73
CA GLU A 233 20.67 -32.87 53.01
C GLU A 233 21.57 -32.34 51.84
N ASN A 234 22.06 -31.09 51.73
CA ASN A 234 22.25 -29.97 52.68
C ASN A 234 21.95 -28.59 52.04
N GLU A 235 21.75 -27.59 52.90
CA GLU A 235 21.64 -26.14 52.65
C GLU A 235 22.98 -25.41 53.06
N ASP A 236 23.31 -24.14 52.79
CA ASP A 236 22.57 -22.98 52.24
C ASP A 236 23.02 -22.58 50.79
N ASP A 237 23.72 -21.48 50.40
CA ASP A 237 24.40 -20.33 51.05
C ASP A 237 24.63 -19.15 50.01
N VAL A 238 25.13 -17.98 50.45
CA VAL A 238 25.56 -16.75 49.71
C VAL A 238 24.49 -15.87 49.01
N GLU A 239 23.87 -15.02 49.84
CA GLU A 239 23.69 -13.55 49.73
C GLU A 239 23.45 -12.82 48.37
N ALA A 240 22.35 -12.06 48.33
CA ALA A 240 22.17 -10.61 47.98
C ALA A 240 23.10 -9.92 46.94
N MET A 241 22.64 -8.99 46.07
CA MET A 241 21.55 -7.99 46.13
C MET A 241 20.87 -7.87 44.74
N SER A 242 19.57 -7.59 44.59
CA SER A 242 18.86 -6.31 44.79
C SER A 242 19.49 -5.14 43.99
N THR A 243 18.80 -4.37 43.13
CA THR A 243 17.36 -4.08 42.99
C THR A 243 16.92 -3.77 41.54
N ASP A 244 15.77 -4.29 41.11
CA ASP A 244 14.82 -3.52 40.27
C ASP A 244 14.13 -2.44 41.14
N THR A 245 13.62 -1.29 40.68
CA THR A 245 12.71 -1.12 39.53
C THR A 245 12.52 0.39 39.19
N LEU A 246 12.11 0.70 37.96
CA LEU A 246 11.27 1.84 37.51
C LEU A 246 11.36 3.26 38.15
N ILE A 247 11.72 4.22 37.30
CA ILE A 247 10.99 5.48 36.99
C ILE A 247 10.11 6.12 38.11
N HIS A 248 10.53 7.28 38.66
CA HIS A 248 9.84 8.59 38.48
C HIS A 248 10.60 9.75 39.16
N ASP A 249 10.17 10.99 38.84
CA ASP A 249 10.17 12.20 39.70
C ASP A 249 11.49 12.72 40.34
N GLN A 250 11.99 13.90 39.97
CA GLN A 250 11.54 15.28 40.30
C GLN A 250 12.29 15.91 41.49
N CYS A 251 12.46 17.23 41.41
CA CYS A 251 12.77 18.16 42.51
C CYS A 251 14.18 18.09 43.16
N ALA A 252 14.90 19.22 43.07
CA ALA A 252 16.05 19.54 43.92
C ALA A 252 16.01 21.03 44.30
N THR A 253 15.21 21.37 45.31
CA THR A 253 15.18 22.72 45.92
C THR A 253 16.18 22.86 47.07
N CYS A 254 16.46 24.12 47.44
CA CYS A 254 17.16 24.59 48.64
C CYS A 254 18.70 24.61 48.58
N SER A 255 19.39 25.70 48.97
CA SER A 255 18.93 27.05 49.33
C SER A 255 20.05 28.08 49.15
N GLY A 256 19.76 29.22 48.51
CA GLY A 256 20.69 30.35 48.38
C GLY A 256 19.93 31.64 48.09
N SER A 257 19.81 32.52 49.08
CA SER A 257 18.96 33.71 48.99
C SER A 257 19.62 34.85 48.20
N ASN A 258 19.05 35.26 47.06
CA ASN A 258 18.66 36.67 46.82
C ASN A 258 18.02 36.94 45.43
N MET A 259 16.86 37.62 45.50
CA MET A 259 16.26 38.50 44.47
C MET A 259 15.86 37.89 43.11
N ALA A 260 14.92 38.58 42.43
CA ALA A 260 14.17 38.07 41.31
C ALA A 260 14.74 38.49 39.95
N ALA A 261 14.56 37.62 38.95
CA ALA A 261 14.71 37.94 37.53
C ALA A 261 13.57 37.28 36.74
N SER A 262 12.94 38.04 35.84
CA SER A 262 11.85 37.54 34.99
C SER A 262 12.41 36.67 33.85
N PRO A 263 11.73 35.58 33.44
CA PRO A 263 12.11 34.84 32.24
C PRO A 263 11.85 35.70 31.00
N GLN A 264 12.85 35.87 30.13
CA GLN A 264 12.66 36.50 28.82
C GLN A 264 12.30 35.45 27.77
N ILE A 265 11.35 35.79 26.91
CA ILE A 265 10.92 34.97 25.75
C ILE A 265 11.90 35.23 24.60
N SER A 266 12.25 34.20 23.82
CA SER A 266 13.07 34.36 22.62
C SER A 266 12.27 35.04 21.50
N PRO A 267 12.90 35.90 20.66
CA PRO A 267 12.18 36.63 19.61
C PRO A 267 11.56 35.71 18.55
N GLU A 268 12.13 34.51 18.36
CA GLU A 268 11.65 33.49 17.41
C GLU A 268 10.37 32.80 17.92
N GLU A 269 10.31 32.36 19.18
CA GLU A 269 9.06 31.83 19.78
C GLU A 269 7.94 32.89 19.76
N LEU A 270 8.30 34.18 19.90
CA LEU A 270 7.33 35.27 19.99
C LEU A 270 6.67 35.56 18.63
N GLU A 271 7.41 35.49 17.52
CA GLU A 271 6.85 35.71 16.18
C GLU A 271 6.09 34.46 15.67
N GLU A 272 6.51 33.23 16.01
CA GLU A 272 5.71 32.01 15.77
C GLU A 272 4.32 32.11 16.44
N LEU A 273 4.29 32.54 17.71
CA LEU A 273 3.04 32.73 18.46
C LEU A 273 2.19 33.86 17.88
N ARG A 274 2.81 34.84 17.22
CA ARG A 274 2.13 35.96 16.56
C ARG A 274 1.48 35.56 15.26
N GLU A 275 2.17 34.79 14.42
CA GLU A 275 1.54 34.12 13.27
C GLU A 275 0.41 33.21 13.71
N ALA A 276 0.59 32.41 14.76
CA ALA A 276 -0.46 31.54 15.28
C ALA A 276 -1.69 32.33 15.74
N PHE A 277 -1.51 33.47 16.41
CA PHE A 277 -2.61 34.36 16.82
C PHE A 277 -3.35 34.94 15.60
N ALA A 278 -2.62 35.50 14.63
CA ALA A 278 -3.19 36.07 13.40
C ALA A 278 -3.83 35.03 12.46
N LYS A 279 -3.51 33.73 12.61
CA LYS A 279 -4.15 32.61 11.90
C LYS A 279 -5.44 32.10 12.58
N ILE A 280 -5.81 32.67 13.74
CA ILE A 280 -6.98 32.31 14.58
C ILE A 280 -7.97 33.48 14.74
N ASP A 281 -7.48 34.71 14.85
CA ASP A 281 -8.27 35.96 14.79
C ASP A 281 -8.79 36.17 13.35
N VAL A 282 -10.05 35.82 13.08
CA VAL A 282 -10.61 35.76 11.73
C VAL A 282 -11.16 37.11 11.26
N ASP A 283 -11.68 37.93 12.18
CA ASP A 283 -12.20 39.26 11.88
C ASP A 283 -11.14 40.39 12.03
N ASN A 284 -9.92 40.04 12.44
CA ASN A 284 -8.79 40.95 12.69
C ASN A 284 -9.09 42.01 13.77
N ASN A 285 -9.89 41.65 14.78
CA ASN A 285 -10.27 42.58 15.86
C ASN A 285 -9.18 42.76 16.95
N GLY A 286 -8.18 41.86 17.02
CA GLY A 286 -7.08 41.88 17.99
C GLY A 286 -7.30 41.00 19.22
N PHE A 287 -8.42 40.26 19.30
CA PHE A 287 -8.83 39.44 20.44
C PHE A 287 -9.46 38.12 19.97
N ILE A 288 -8.94 36.98 20.42
CA ILE A 288 -9.54 35.68 20.08
C ILE A 288 -10.83 35.47 20.91
N SER A 289 -11.96 35.25 20.21
CA SER A 289 -13.26 34.97 20.83
C SER A 289 -13.47 33.48 21.17
N LYS A 290 -14.50 33.20 21.98
CA LYS A 290 -14.90 31.83 22.34
C LYS A 290 -15.42 31.04 21.15
N ASP A 291 -16.04 31.70 20.19
CA ASP A 291 -16.65 31.06 19.03
C ASP A 291 -15.59 30.73 17.97
N GLU A 292 -14.65 31.63 17.68
CA GLU A 292 -13.51 31.35 16.78
C GLU A 292 -12.62 30.21 17.30
N LEU A 293 -12.31 30.19 18.61
CA LEU A 293 -11.56 29.08 19.21
C LEU A 293 -12.34 27.76 19.10
N THR A 294 -13.67 27.81 19.19
CA THR A 294 -14.56 26.65 19.00
C THR A 294 -14.61 26.23 17.52
N GLU A 295 -14.58 27.15 16.57
CA GLU A 295 -14.48 26.86 15.14
C GLU A 295 -13.12 26.27 14.76
N LEU A 296 -12.01 26.75 15.36
CA LEU A 296 -10.69 26.16 15.18
C LEU A 296 -10.66 24.68 15.58
N PHE A 297 -11.23 24.33 16.74
CA PHE A 297 -11.31 22.93 17.18
C PHE A 297 -12.26 22.07 16.33
N LYS A 298 -13.37 22.64 15.80
CA LYS A 298 -14.23 21.96 14.81
C LYS A 298 -13.48 21.71 13.50
N ALA A 299 -12.81 22.73 12.96
CA ALA A 299 -12.10 22.70 11.68
C ALA A 299 -10.88 21.76 11.70
N ALA A 300 -10.12 21.73 12.80
CA ALA A 300 -9.04 20.76 13.00
C ALA A 300 -9.54 19.30 13.07
N ASN A 301 -10.84 19.10 13.34
CA ASN A 301 -11.54 17.82 13.37
C ASN A 301 -10.78 16.77 14.20
N LEU A 302 -10.52 17.13 15.46
CA LEU A 302 -10.00 16.24 16.51
C LEU A 302 -11.20 15.70 17.30
N ALA A 303 -11.32 14.38 17.41
CA ALA A 303 -12.46 13.69 18.02
C ALA A 303 -12.48 13.79 19.57
N LEU A 304 -12.55 15.02 20.10
CA LEU A 304 -12.71 15.30 21.52
C LEU A 304 -14.21 15.40 21.86
N PRO A 305 -14.72 14.67 22.87
CA PRO A 305 -16.11 14.80 23.31
C PRO A 305 -16.47 16.25 23.64
N GLY A 306 -17.68 16.68 23.25
CA GLY A 306 -18.14 18.07 23.41
C GLY A 306 -18.30 18.60 24.84
N TYR A 307 -17.97 17.79 25.86
CA TYR A 307 -17.76 18.24 27.24
C TYR A 307 -16.29 18.61 27.51
N ARG A 308 -15.31 17.87 26.96
CA ARG A 308 -13.87 18.21 27.05
C ARG A 308 -13.53 19.52 26.37
N ILE A 309 -14.13 19.79 25.20
CA ILE A 309 -13.97 21.08 24.51
C ILE A 309 -14.51 22.21 25.39
N ARG A 310 -15.64 21.98 26.10
CA ARG A 310 -16.20 22.95 27.05
C ARG A 310 -15.31 23.12 28.30
N GLU A 311 -14.78 22.06 28.88
CA GLU A 311 -13.80 22.14 29.98
C GLU A 311 -12.58 22.98 29.58
N ILE A 312 -11.99 22.70 28.41
CA ILE A 312 -10.83 23.44 27.90
C ILE A 312 -11.17 24.93 27.69
N VAL A 313 -12.27 25.26 27.01
CA VAL A 313 -12.72 26.65 26.82
C VAL A 313 -13.05 27.34 28.16
N GLN A 314 -13.57 26.59 29.13
CA GLN A 314 -13.96 27.10 30.45
C GLN A 314 -12.76 27.28 31.39
N GLU A 315 -11.67 26.51 31.21
CA GLU A 315 -10.38 26.76 31.85
C GLU A 315 -9.68 27.99 31.23
N LEU A 316 -9.62 28.04 29.89
CA LEU A 316 -8.96 29.12 29.14
C LEU A 316 -9.62 30.50 29.34
N THR A 317 -10.88 30.55 29.79
CA THR A 317 -11.63 31.80 30.01
C THR A 317 -12.07 32.02 31.46
N LYS A 318 -11.26 31.52 32.42
CA LYS A 318 -11.39 31.85 33.86
C LYS A 318 -11.08 33.32 34.20
N THR A 319 -10.26 33.99 33.40
CA THR A 319 -9.74 35.34 33.71
C THR A 319 -10.47 36.45 32.96
N SER A 320 -10.89 36.21 31.71
CA SER A 320 -11.52 37.20 30.83
C SER A 320 -12.45 36.53 29.81
N SER A 321 -13.34 37.31 29.20
CA SER A 321 -14.22 36.88 28.10
C SER A 321 -13.61 37.04 26.70
N GLN A 322 -12.44 37.69 26.61
CA GLN A 322 -11.68 37.99 25.39
C GLN A 322 -10.20 37.74 25.70
N LEU A 323 -9.48 37.05 24.81
CA LEU A 323 -8.06 36.72 25.00
C LEU A 323 -7.19 37.71 24.22
N THR A 324 -6.33 38.47 24.92
CA THR A 324 -5.32 39.32 24.27
C THR A 324 -4.10 38.51 23.84
N PHE A 325 -3.22 39.12 23.03
CA PHE A 325 -1.94 38.49 22.66
C PHE A 325 -1.00 38.24 23.86
N GLU A 326 -1.01 39.10 24.87
CA GLU A 326 -0.22 38.91 26.10
C GLU A 326 -0.83 37.82 27.01
N ASP A 327 -2.16 37.68 27.05
CA ASP A 327 -2.81 36.54 27.72
C ASP A 327 -2.49 35.23 26.97
N PHE A 328 -2.61 35.23 25.64
CA PHE A 328 -2.39 34.06 24.80
C PHE A 328 -0.96 33.53 24.91
N THR A 329 0.05 34.41 24.84
CA THR A 329 1.45 34.03 25.00
C THR A 329 1.75 33.51 26.42
N GLN A 330 1.22 34.13 27.48
CA GLN A 330 1.34 33.61 28.84
C GLN A 330 0.64 32.26 29.04
N ILE A 331 -0.55 32.06 28.48
CA ILE A 331 -1.33 30.82 28.56
C ILE A 331 -0.61 29.68 27.82
N VAL A 332 -0.14 29.91 26.58
CA VAL A 332 0.60 28.89 25.82
C VAL A 332 1.94 28.57 26.50
N HIS A 333 2.60 29.55 27.14
CA HIS A 333 3.81 29.29 27.93
C HIS A 333 3.52 28.50 29.21
N GLY A 334 2.46 28.84 29.95
CA GLY A 334 2.04 28.13 31.16
C GLY A 334 1.56 26.70 30.90
N LEU A 335 1.01 26.43 29.70
CA LEU A 335 0.57 25.11 29.27
C LEU A 335 1.68 24.26 28.62
N LYS A 336 2.95 24.68 28.58
CA LYS A 336 4.07 23.92 27.95
C LYS A 336 4.23 22.47 28.45
N SER A 337 3.67 22.10 29.60
CA SER A 337 3.63 20.72 30.14
C SER A 337 2.33 19.93 29.91
N SER A 338 1.24 20.57 29.47
CA SER A 338 -0.09 19.96 29.37
C SER A 338 -0.34 19.23 28.04
N GLU A 339 -1.09 18.12 28.07
CA GLU A 339 -1.60 17.43 26.87
C GLU A 339 -2.37 18.38 25.93
N VAL A 340 -3.08 19.36 26.51
CA VAL A 340 -3.88 20.34 25.78
C VAL A 340 -3.03 21.19 24.83
N ALA A 341 -1.81 21.59 25.24
CA ALA A 341 -0.91 22.35 24.38
C ALA A 341 -0.37 21.51 23.21
N LYS A 342 -0.14 20.21 23.44
CA LYS A 342 0.25 19.26 22.38
C LYS A 342 -0.89 19.05 21.37
N THR A 343 -2.14 18.96 21.84
CA THR A 343 -3.31 18.88 20.93
C THR A 343 -3.54 20.18 20.17
N PHE A 344 -3.38 21.34 20.81
CA PHE A 344 -3.55 22.66 20.19
C PHE A 344 -2.51 22.92 19.09
N ARG A 345 -1.21 22.68 19.35
CA ARG A 345 -0.17 22.76 18.31
C ARG A 345 -0.44 21.78 17.16
N LYS A 346 -0.88 20.55 17.46
CA LYS A 346 -1.26 19.56 16.43
C LYS A 346 -2.49 19.98 15.60
N ALA A 347 -3.40 20.77 16.18
CA ALA A 347 -4.54 21.35 15.47
C ALA A 347 -4.11 22.44 14.48
N ILE A 348 -3.21 23.34 14.90
CA ILE A 348 -2.68 24.44 14.06
C ILE A 348 -1.90 23.85 12.87
N ASN A 349 -0.91 23.00 13.12
CA ASN A 349 -0.04 22.45 12.07
C ASN A 349 -0.82 21.57 11.06
N LYS A 350 -1.99 21.02 11.43
CA LYS A 350 -2.86 20.24 10.52
C LYS A 350 -3.56 21.13 9.48
N LYS A 351 -3.71 22.44 9.73
CA LYS A 351 -4.34 23.41 8.82
C LYS A 351 -3.46 23.75 7.61
N GLU A 352 -2.16 23.42 7.64
CA GLU A 352 -1.12 24.03 6.80
C GLU A 352 -0.66 23.17 5.61
N GLY A 353 -1.46 22.17 5.18
CA GLY A 353 -1.16 21.38 3.98
C GLY A 353 -1.93 20.09 3.74
N ILE A 354 -3.07 19.83 4.40
CA ILE A 354 -3.92 18.66 4.16
C ILE A 354 -5.40 19.05 4.20
N CYS A 355 -6.06 19.09 3.04
CA CYS A 355 -7.52 19.20 2.96
C CYS A 355 -8.18 17.85 3.30
N SER A 356 -8.47 17.63 4.58
CA SER A 356 -9.16 16.41 5.04
C SER A 356 -10.66 16.45 4.71
N VAL A 357 -11.02 16.08 3.49
CA VAL A 357 -12.42 15.90 3.07
C VAL A 357 -13.05 14.75 3.86
N ALA A 358 -14.14 15.05 4.56
CA ALA A 358 -14.90 14.05 5.31
C ALA A 358 -15.82 13.26 4.37
N GLY A 359 -15.39 12.08 3.94
CA GLY A 359 -16.20 11.17 3.14
C GLY A 359 -17.49 10.75 3.88
N THR A 360 -18.65 10.92 3.24
CA THR A 360 -19.98 10.71 3.84
C THR A 360 -20.43 9.25 3.86
N SER A 361 -19.49 8.30 3.97
CA SER A 361 -19.74 6.86 4.01
C SER A 361 -19.64 6.34 5.45
N GLU A 362 -20.76 6.00 6.08
CA GLU A 362 -20.84 5.59 7.51
C GLU A 362 -20.19 4.23 7.86
N GLN A 363 -19.33 3.68 6.99
CA GLN A 363 -18.63 2.40 7.18
C GLN A 363 -17.18 2.56 6.71
N SER A 364 -16.23 2.14 7.56
CA SER A 364 -14.77 2.33 7.42
C SER A 364 -14.30 3.80 7.51
N GLY A 365 -14.11 4.30 8.73
CA GLY A 365 -13.71 5.68 9.03
C GLY A 365 -12.21 5.98 8.88
N THR A 366 -11.59 5.65 7.74
CA THR A 366 -10.18 6.02 7.46
C THR A 366 -10.08 7.36 6.73
N GLN A 367 -9.50 8.38 7.37
CA GLN A 367 -9.18 9.65 6.72
C GLN A 367 -7.97 9.48 5.79
N HIS A 368 -8.16 9.69 4.49
CA HIS A 368 -7.11 9.66 3.49
C HIS A 368 -6.81 11.09 3.00
N SER A 369 -5.60 11.58 3.31
CA SER A 369 -5.07 12.85 2.82
C SER A 369 -4.63 12.75 1.36
N TYR A 370 -4.86 13.79 0.56
CA TYR A 370 -4.28 13.97 -0.77
C TYR A 370 -3.52 15.30 -0.85
N SER A 371 -2.65 15.42 -1.85
CA SER A 371 -1.90 16.62 -2.19
C SER A 371 -2.68 17.43 -3.23
N GLU A 372 -2.90 18.72 -2.94
CA GLU A 372 -3.54 19.66 -3.88
C GLU A 372 -2.58 19.99 -5.04
N GLU A 373 -1.28 19.97 -4.75
CA GLU A 373 -0.18 20.17 -5.70
C GLU A 373 -0.16 19.07 -6.77
N GLU A 374 -0.34 17.80 -6.36
CA GLU A 374 -0.49 16.67 -7.29
C GLU A 374 -1.75 16.80 -8.16
N ASN A 375 -2.86 17.32 -7.62
CA ASN A 375 -4.07 17.61 -8.40
C ASN A 375 -3.79 18.67 -9.49
N VAL A 376 -3.25 19.83 -9.09
CA VAL A 376 -2.92 20.94 -10.01
C VAL A 376 -1.94 20.48 -11.11
N ALA A 377 -0.91 19.70 -10.74
CA ALA A 377 0.06 19.15 -11.68
C ALA A 377 -0.58 18.20 -12.70
N PHE A 378 -1.41 17.26 -12.25
CA PHE A 378 -2.05 16.29 -13.14
C PHE A 378 -3.14 16.92 -14.02
N VAL A 379 -3.94 17.87 -13.51
CA VAL A 379 -4.91 18.60 -14.34
C VAL A 379 -4.22 19.37 -15.46
N ASN A 380 -3.20 20.17 -15.14
CA ASN A 380 -2.46 20.94 -16.14
C ASN A 380 -1.83 20.05 -17.22
N TRP A 381 -1.30 18.89 -16.81
CA TRP A 381 -0.71 17.95 -17.75
C TRP A 381 -1.77 17.19 -18.59
N ILE A 382 -2.89 16.74 -18.01
CA ILE A 382 -4.00 16.13 -18.78
C ILE A 382 -4.59 17.12 -19.78
N ASN A 383 -4.81 18.38 -19.37
CA ASN A 383 -5.28 19.46 -20.26
C ASN A 383 -4.33 19.63 -21.47
N LYS A 384 -3.02 19.62 -21.25
CA LYS A 384 -1.98 19.77 -22.31
C LYS A 384 -1.79 18.50 -23.16
N ALA A 385 -2.04 17.32 -22.59
CA ALA A 385 -1.87 16.03 -23.26
C ALA A 385 -3.07 15.64 -24.14
N LEU A 386 -4.30 15.96 -23.68
CA LEU A 386 -5.55 15.60 -24.36
C LEU A 386 -6.24 16.79 -25.08
N GLU A 387 -5.61 17.97 -25.12
CA GLU A 387 -6.11 19.20 -25.78
C GLU A 387 -6.70 18.96 -27.20
N LYS A 388 -6.10 18.04 -27.94
CA LYS A 388 -6.42 17.74 -29.35
C LYS A 388 -7.35 16.54 -29.52
N ASP A 389 -7.76 15.90 -28.44
CA ASP A 389 -8.58 14.69 -28.48
C ASP A 389 -10.06 15.03 -28.68
N PRO A 390 -10.76 14.45 -29.68
CA PRO A 390 -12.16 14.77 -29.95
C PRO A 390 -13.14 14.16 -28.93
N ASP A 391 -12.74 13.14 -28.17
CA ASP A 391 -13.62 12.42 -27.24
C ASP A 391 -13.60 12.98 -25.81
N CYS A 392 -12.68 13.89 -25.49
CA CYS A 392 -12.58 14.55 -24.18
C CYS A 392 -13.07 16.02 -24.18
N GLN A 393 -13.57 16.53 -25.31
CA GLN A 393 -14.01 17.93 -25.46
C GLN A 393 -15.22 18.32 -24.61
N HIS A 394 -15.93 17.37 -23.98
CA HIS A 394 -17.00 17.65 -23.00
C HIS A 394 -16.47 17.91 -21.58
N VAL A 395 -15.16 17.78 -21.37
CA VAL A 395 -14.48 17.86 -20.06
C VAL A 395 -13.34 18.88 -20.05
N LEU A 396 -12.67 19.07 -21.18
CA LEU A 396 -11.48 19.92 -21.29
C LEU A 396 -11.83 21.35 -21.72
N PRO A 397 -11.16 22.39 -21.19
CA PRO A 397 -10.16 22.33 -20.12
C PRO A 397 -10.81 22.26 -18.72
N MET A 398 -10.23 21.46 -17.83
CA MET A 398 -10.60 21.40 -16.40
C MET A 398 -9.88 22.50 -15.60
N ASP A 399 -10.49 23.05 -14.54
CA ASP A 399 -9.81 23.98 -13.63
C ASP A 399 -8.86 23.21 -12.68
N PRO A 400 -7.54 23.50 -12.66
CA PRO A 400 -6.58 22.86 -11.75
C PRO A 400 -6.89 23.03 -10.26
N ASN A 401 -7.63 24.08 -9.89
CA ASN A 401 -7.94 24.42 -8.49
C ASN A 401 -9.28 23.81 -8.03
N SER A 402 -10.02 23.15 -8.93
CA SER A 402 -11.34 22.59 -8.65
C SER A 402 -11.28 21.07 -8.40
N ASN A 403 -12.42 20.54 -7.96
CA ASN A 403 -12.69 19.09 -7.91
C ASN A 403 -13.12 18.52 -9.28
N ASP A 404 -12.96 19.30 -10.36
CA ASP A 404 -13.32 18.95 -11.73
C ASP A 404 -12.68 17.61 -12.15
N LEU A 405 -11.40 17.38 -11.83
CA LEU A 405 -10.70 16.13 -12.15
C LEU A 405 -11.42 14.87 -11.66
N PHE A 406 -11.99 14.93 -10.46
CA PHE A 406 -12.65 13.79 -9.84
C PHE A 406 -14.02 13.50 -10.48
N THR A 407 -14.68 14.55 -10.98
CA THR A 407 -15.93 14.44 -11.75
C THR A 407 -15.65 13.97 -13.18
N ALA A 408 -14.60 14.53 -13.81
CA ALA A 408 -14.10 14.20 -15.13
C ALA A 408 -13.70 12.72 -15.29
N VAL A 409 -12.99 12.17 -14.30
CA VAL A 409 -12.58 10.77 -14.27
C VAL A 409 -13.77 9.81 -14.13
N GLY A 410 -14.91 10.28 -13.59
CA GLY A 410 -16.09 9.48 -13.30
C GLY A 410 -16.81 8.86 -14.51
N ASP A 411 -16.50 9.27 -15.75
CA ASP A 411 -17.03 8.64 -16.97
C ASP A 411 -16.13 7.51 -17.54
N GLY A 412 -14.90 7.41 -17.04
CA GLY A 412 -13.87 6.46 -17.47
C GLY A 412 -13.21 6.74 -18.83
N ILE A 413 -13.68 7.71 -19.61
CA ILE A 413 -13.14 8.06 -20.93
C ILE A 413 -11.74 8.65 -20.79
N VAL A 414 -11.58 9.63 -19.88
CA VAL A 414 -10.28 10.26 -19.58
C VAL A 414 -9.25 9.21 -19.18
N LEU A 415 -9.61 8.26 -18.30
CA LEU A 415 -8.71 7.17 -17.88
C LEU A 415 -8.34 6.22 -19.02
N CYS A 416 -9.26 5.91 -19.94
CA CYS A 416 -8.94 5.04 -21.08
C CYS A 416 -7.95 5.73 -22.04
N LYS A 417 -8.17 7.01 -22.37
CA LYS A 417 -7.24 7.82 -23.19
C LYS A 417 -5.88 7.96 -22.52
N MET A 418 -5.86 8.20 -21.22
CA MET A 418 -4.67 8.26 -20.37
C MET A 418 -3.80 7.00 -20.43
N ILE A 419 -4.42 5.82 -20.40
CA ILE A 419 -3.73 4.54 -20.50
C ILE A 419 -3.10 4.38 -21.90
N ASN A 420 -3.83 4.71 -22.96
CA ASN A 420 -3.30 4.68 -24.34
C ASN A 420 -2.18 5.69 -24.58
N LEU A 421 -2.20 6.86 -23.95
CA LEU A 421 -1.14 7.85 -24.05
C LEU A 421 0.14 7.40 -23.32
N SER A 422 0.00 6.60 -22.26
CA SER A 422 1.13 6.07 -21.48
C SER A 422 1.71 4.79 -22.07
N VAL A 423 0.86 3.93 -22.62
CA VAL A 423 1.24 2.71 -23.35
C VAL A 423 0.31 2.57 -24.57
N PRO A 424 0.77 2.94 -25.79
CA PRO A 424 -0.01 2.83 -27.01
C PRO A 424 -0.60 1.44 -27.26
N ASP A 425 -1.71 1.38 -27.99
CA ASP A 425 -2.44 0.15 -28.33
C ASP A 425 -3.00 -0.70 -27.17
N THR A 426 -2.90 -0.23 -25.91
CA THR A 426 -3.39 -0.97 -24.74
C THR A 426 -4.92 -1.16 -24.71
N ILE A 427 -5.67 -0.15 -25.18
CA ILE A 427 -7.13 -0.13 -25.25
C ILE A 427 -7.56 0.21 -26.68
N ASP A 428 -8.33 -0.67 -27.32
CA ASP A 428 -9.01 -0.34 -28.55
C ASP A 428 -10.15 0.67 -28.28
N GLU A 429 -10.00 1.90 -28.77
CA GLU A 429 -10.97 2.96 -28.58
C GLU A 429 -12.39 2.64 -29.08
N ARG A 430 -12.53 1.69 -30.01
CA ARG A 430 -13.82 1.20 -30.51
C ARG A 430 -14.62 0.47 -29.42
N THR A 431 -14.00 0.13 -28.29
CA THR A 431 -14.68 -0.48 -27.13
C THR A 431 -15.23 0.55 -26.14
N ILE A 432 -14.72 1.79 -26.13
CA ILE A 432 -15.11 2.85 -25.19
C ILE A 432 -16.55 3.32 -25.48
N ASN A 433 -17.39 3.44 -24.45
CA ASN A 433 -18.75 3.96 -24.57
C ASN A 433 -18.72 5.50 -24.64
N LYS A 434 -18.57 6.05 -25.85
CA LYS A 434 -18.39 7.49 -26.12
C LYS A 434 -19.70 8.31 -26.23
N LYS A 435 -20.89 7.71 -26.15
CA LYS A 435 -22.20 8.41 -26.37
C LYS A 435 -23.31 7.87 -25.45
N LYS A 436 -24.17 8.78 -24.95
CA LYS A 436 -25.31 8.49 -24.05
C LYS A 436 -24.90 7.66 -22.82
N LEU A 437 -24.03 8.22 -21.99
CA LEU A 437 -23.53 7.60 -20.77
C LEU A 437 -24.66 7.28 -19.78
N THR A 438 -24.99 6.00 -19.66
CA THR A 438 -25.81 5.42 -18.58
C THR A 438 -24.92 4.96 -17.42
N PRO A 439 -25.45 4.78 -16.20
CA PRO A 439 -24.70 4.23 -15.07
C PRO A 439 -24.03 2.87 -15.34
N PHE A 440 -24.60 2.06 -16.25
CA PHE A 440 -24.05 0.77 -16.66
C PHE A 440 -22.88 0.94 -17.64
N THR A 441 -23.04 1.75 -18.69
CA THR A 441 -21.97 2.01 -19.68
C THR A 441 -20.78 2.77 -19.09
N ILE A 442 -21.00 3.56 -18.03
CA ILE A 442 -19.93 4.15 -17.21
C ILE A 442 -19.16 3.06 -16.46
N GLN A 443 -19.86 2.12 -15.81
CA GLN A 443 -19.23 0.99 -15.12
C GLN A 443 -18.37 0.14 -16.08
N GLU A 444 -18.83 -0.06 -17.32
CA GLU A 444 -18.05 -0.73 -18.37
C GLU A 444 -16.77 0.05 -18.75
N ASN A 445 -16.83 1.38 -18.92
CA ASN A 445 -15.65 2.20 -19.21
C ASN A 445 -14.64 2.14 -18.05
N LEU A 446 -15.12 2.18 -16.80
CA LEU A 446 -14.27 2.13 -15.61
C LEU A 446 -13.67 0.73 -15.38
N ASN A 447 -14.42 -0.34 -15.69
CA ASN A 447 -13.89 -1.71 -15.71
C ASN A 447 -12.81 -1.88 -16.81
N LEU A 448 -13.04 -1.33 -18.00
CA LEU A 448 -12.07 -1.31 -19.10
C LEU A 448 -10.78 -0.59 -18.68
N ALA A 449 -10.90 0.59 -18.07
CA ALA A 449 -9.76 1.35 -17.55
C ALA A 449 -9.00 0.57 -16.46
N LEU A 450 -9.70 0.05 -15.43
CA LEU A 450 -9.07 -0.66 -14.31
C LEU A 450 -8.36 -1.95 -14.75
N ASN A 451 -9.00 -2.77 -15.60
CA ASN A 451 -8.39 -4.02 -16.07
C ASN A 451 -7.24 -3.76 -17.05
N SER A 452 -7.26 -2.64 -17.79
CA SER A 452 -6.15 -2.25 -18.67
C SER A 452 -4.98 -1.62 -17.90
N ALA A 453 -5.26 -0.81 -16.86
CA ALA A 453 -4.27 -0.36 -15.91
C ALA A 453 -3.58 -1.55 -15.22
N SER A 454 -4.35 -2.56 -14.82
CA SER A 454 -3.82 -3.83 -14.29
C SER A 454 -2.89 -4.52 -15.30
N ALA A 455 -3.25 -4.55 -16.59
CA ALA A 455 -2.46 -5.19 -17.63
C ALA A 455 -1.15 -4.46 -17.99
N ILE A 456 -1.03 -3.15 -17.74
CA ILE A 456 0.25 -2.40 -17.82
C ILE A 456 1.06 -2.45 -16.50
N GLY A 457 0.59 -3.16 -15.48
CA GLY A 457 1.28 -3.32 -14.20
C GLY A 457 1.02 -2.20 -13.18
N CYS A 458 -0.10 -1.46 -13.29
CA CYS A 458 -0.59 -0.65 -12.18
C CYS A 458 -1.15 -1.55 -11.06
N HIS A 459 -0.83 -1.22 -9.81
CA HIS A 459 -1.47 -1.81 -8.65
C HIS A 459 -2.87 -1.22 -8.45
N VAL A 460 -3.89 -2.02 -8.79
CA VAL A 460 -5.32 -1.68 -8.68
C VAL A 460 -6.08 -2.56 -7.68
N VAL A 461 -5.37 -3.35 -6.86
CA VAL A 461 -6.00 -4.06 -5.76
C VAL A 461 -6.50 -3.01 -4.75
N ASN A 462 -7.78 -3.12 -4.37
CA ASN A 462 -8.54 -2.13 -3.60
C ASN A 462 -9.00 -0.86 -4.37
N ILE A 463 -9.06 -0.89 -5.70
CA ILE A 463 -9.77 0.13 -6.50
C ILE A 463 -10.89 -0.53 -7.32
N GLY A 464 -12.14 -0.20 -7.00
CA GLY A 464 -13.33 -0.59 -7.77
C GLY A 464 -13.76 0.48 -8.77
N ALA A 465 -14.62 0.08 -9.72
CA ALA A 465 -15.24 1.04 -10.64
C ALA A 465 -16.19 2.00 -9.92
N GLU A 466 -16.75 1.61 -8.77
CA GLU A 466 -17.59 2.50 -7.94
C GLU A 466 -16.75 3.57 -7.25
N ASP A 467 -15.54 3.26 -6.75
CA ASP A 467 -14.61 4.23 -6.16
C ASP A 467 -14.22 5.35 -7.14
N LEU A 468 -13.98 5.00 -8.40
CA LEU A 468 -13.64 5.97 -9.46
C LEU A 468 -14.85 6.80 -9.88
N LYS A 469 -16.05 6.19 -9.91
CA LYS A 469 -17.32 6.86 -10.23
C LYS A 469 -17.79 7.82 -9.13
N GLU A 470 -17.45 7.53 -7.87
CA GLU A 470 -17.60 8.44 -6.73
C GLU A 470 -16.50 9.52 -6.69
N GLY A 471 -15.48 9.46 -7.56
CA GLY A 471 -14.40 10.44 -7.61
C GLY A 471 -13.48 10.40 -6.37
N ARG A 472 -13.26 9.22 -5.76
CA ARG A 472 -12.46 9.10 -4.52
C ARG A 472 -11.03 9.58 -4.71
N GLN A 473 -10.77 10.81 -4.26
CA GLN A 473 -9.65 11.66 -4.67
C GLN A 473 -8.28 10.97 -4.57
N HIS A 474 -7.99 10.33 -3.43
CA HIS A 474 -6.73 9.63 -3.19
C HIS A 474 -6.51 8.40 -4.10
N LEU A 475 -7.59 7.69 -4.49
CA LEU A 475 -7.52 6.55 -5.42
C LEU A 475 -7.38 7.02 -6.87
N VAL A 476 -8.08 8.10 -7.24
CA VAL A 476 -7.97 8.73 -8.56
C VAL A 476 -6.55 9.26 -8.80
N LEU A 477 -6.01 10.07 -7.89
CA LEU A 477 -4.63 10.59 -7.98
C LEU A 477 -3.59 9.46 -7.92
N GLY A 478 -3.79 8.45 -7.06
CA GLY A 478 -2.91 7.28 -6.95
C GLY A 478 -2.90 6.39 -8.20
N LEU A 479 -4.03 6.30 -8.93
CA LEU A 479 -4.11 5.59 -10.20
C LEU A 479 -3.50 6.42 -11.34
N LEU A 480 -3.84 7.72 -11.44
CA LEU A 480 -3.28 8.64 -12.44
C LEU A 480 -1.75 8.70 -12.34
N TRP A 481 -1.20 8.86 -11.13
CA TRP A 481 0.25 8.85 -10.92
C TRP A 481 0.91 7.55 -11.40
N GLN A 482 0.31 6.38 -11.16
CA GLN A 482 0.88 5.12 -11.63
C GLN A 482 0.87 5.00 -13.16
N VAL A 483 -0.20 5.46 -13.82
CA VAL A 483 -0.31 5.47 -15.29
C VAL A 483 0.71 6.45 -15.89
N ILE A 484 0.76 7.69 -15.37
CA ILE A 484 1.72 8.73 -15.77
C ILE A 484 3.16 8.24 -15.60
N LYS A 485 3.50 7.65 -14.46
CA LYS A 485 4.85 7.15 -14.17
C LYS A 485 5.27 6.04 -15.12
N ILE A 486 4.36 5.13 -15.50
CA ILE A 486 4.65 4.11 -16.51
C ILE A 486 4.94 4.76 -17.86
N GLY A 487 4.12 5.71 -18.32
CA GLY A 487 4.34 6.40 -19.59
C GLY A 487 5.65 7.21 -19.62
N LEU A 488 5.95 7.96 -18.56
CA LEU A 488 7.18 8.74 -18.45
C LEU A 488 8.43 7.85 -18.42
N PHE A 489 8.38 6.66 -17.81
CA PHE A 489 9.53 5.78 -17.70
C PHE A 489 9.64 4.78 -18.86
N ALA A 490 8.63 4.69 -19.73
CA ALA A 490 8.58 3.72 -20.81
C ALA A 490 9.76 3.83 -21.80
N ASP A 491 10.33 5.02 -21.99
CA ASP A 491 11.44 5.27 -22.93
C ASP A 491 12.81 5.42 -22.23
N ILE A 492 12.85 5.19 -20.92
CA ILE A 492 14.06 5.30 -20.07
C ILE A 492 14.66 3.90 -19.87
N GLU A 493 14.92 3.22 -20.98
CA GLU A 493 15.44 1.86 -21.04
C GLU A 493 16.54 1.74 -22.10
N LEU A 494 17.62 1.03 -21.78
CA LEU A 494 18.76 0.81 -22.68
C LEU A 494 18.39 0.15 -24.01
N SER A 495 17.32 -0.66 -24.03
CA SER A 495 16.77 -1.30 -25.23
C SER A 495 16.11 -0.34 -26.23
N LYS A 496 15.75 0.87 -25.78
CA LYS A 496 15.14 1.94 -26.60
C LYS A 496 16.07 3.11 -26.85
N ASN A 497 16.85 3.49 -25.85
CA ASN A 497 17.76 4.64 -25.91
C ASN A 497 19.20 4.19 -25.67
N GLU A 498 19.82 3.69 -26.73
CA GLU A 498 21.22 3.26 -26.79
C GLU A 498 22.21 4.31 -26.25
N ALA A 499 21.86 5.60 -26.29
CA ALA A 499 22.72 6.67 -25.78
C ALA A 499 22.91 6.61 -24.26
N LEU A 500 22.02 5.93 -23.52
CA LEU A 500 22.17 5.66 -22.08
C LEU A 500 23.47 4.92 -21.72
N ILE A 501 24.12 4.23 -22.68
CA ILE A 501 25.42 3.57 -22.49
C ILE A 501 26.51 4.59 -22.09
N ALA A 502 26.38 5.87 -22.46
CA ALA A 502 27.28 6.94 -22.01
C ALA A 502 27.27 7.19 -20.49
N LEU A 503 26.32 6.61 -19.74
CA LEU A 503 26.21 6.69 -18.27
C LEU A 503 26.96 5.57 -17.52
N LEU A 504 27.65 4.69 -18.25
CA LEU A 504 28.51 3.65 -17.68
C LEU A 504 29.77 4.30 -17.05
N ARG A 505 30.14 3.89 -15.83
CA ARG A 505 31.33 4.39 -15.14
C ARG A 505 32.52 3.45 -15.30
N ASP A 506 33.72 3.98 -15.12
CA ASP A 506 34.97 3.20 -15.16
C ASP A 506 34.92 1.99 -14.20
N GLY A 507 34.86 0.78 -14.77
CA GLY A 507 34.82 -0.48 -14.02
C GLY A 507 33.43 -1.04 -13.70
N GLU A 508 32.33 -0.40 -14.12
CA GLU A 508 31.00 -1.02 -14.11
C GLU A 508 30.76 -1.86 -15.37
N SER A 509 29.90 -2.89 -15.28
CA SER A 509 29.48 -3.67 -16.45
C SER A 509 28.16 -3.14 -17.04
N LEU A 510 27.91 -3.42 -18.32
CA LEU A 510 26.63 -3.09 -18.97
C LEU A 510 25.46 -3.79 -18.25
N GLU A 511 25.64 -5.01 -17.75
CA GLU A 511 24.62 -5.70 -16.95
C GLU A 511 24.29 -4.94 -15.65
N ASP A 512 25.28 -4.33 -15.01
CA ASP A 512 25.05 -3.57 -13.77
C ASP A 512 24.35 -2.23 -14.03
N LEU A 513 24.55 -1.64 -15.20
CA LEU A 513 23.75 -0.51 -15.68
C LEU A 513 22.31 -0.95 -16.01
N MET A 514 22.13 -2.15 -16.58
CA MET A 514 20.81 -2.74 -16.88
C MET A 514 20.02 -3.16 -15.64
N LYS A 515 20.65 -3.42 -14.48
CA LYS A 515 19.96 -3.79 -13.22
C LYS A 515 19.27 -2.62 -12.52
N LEU A 516 19.54 -1.38 -12.95
CA LEU A 516 19.06 -0.17 -12.28
C LEU A 516 17.59 0.12 -12.56
N SER A 517 16.91 0.72 -11.60
CA SER A 517 15.58 1.30 -11.81
C SER A 517 15.66 2.55 -12.71
N PRO A 518 14.57 2.91 -13.43
CA PRO A 518 14.52 4.16 -14.21
C PRO A 518 14.79 5.42 -13.38
N GLU A 519 14.53 5.39 -12.07
CA GLU A 519 14.82 6.51 -11.16
C GLU A 519 16.31 6.68 -10.92
N GLU A 520 17.05 5.58 -10.78
CA GLU A 520 18.51 5.57 -10.65
C GLU A 520 19.20 5.88 -11.98
N LEU A 521 18.63 5.46 -13.11
CA LEU A 521 19.09 5.86 -14.45
C LEU A 521 18.91 7.38 -14.67
N LEU A 522 17.75 7.95 -14.32
CA LEU A 522 17.55 9.41 -14.35
C LEU A 522 18.48 10.16 -13.39
N LEU A 523 18.73 9.61 -12.20
CA LEU A 523 19.68 10.19 -11.24
C LEU A 523 21.12 10.15 -11.78
N ARG A 524 21.53 9.05 -12.43
CA ARG A 524 22.83 8.96 -13.12
C ARG A 524 22.93 9.95 -14.29
N TRP A 525 21.88 10.07 -15.09
CA TRP A 525 21.80 11.01 -16.20
C TRP A 525 21.91 12.47 -15.76
N ALA A 526 21.13 12.86 -14.74
CA ALA A 526 21.20 14.20 -14.17
C ALA A 526 22.60 14.48 -13.60
N ASN A 527 23.20 13.51 -12.91
CA ASN A 527 24.57 13.64 -12.40
C ASN A 527 25.62 13.76 -13.51
N TYR A 528 25.52 13.01 -14.60
CA TYR A 528 26.44 13.12 -15.74
C TYR A 528 26.52 14.56 -16.27
N HIS A 529 25.36 15.17 -16.56
CA HIS A 529 25.28 16.56 -17.02
C HIS A 529 25.71 17.59 -15.95
N LEU A 530 25.42 17.34 -14.68
CA LEU A 530 25.87 18.20 -13.57
C LEU A 530 27.39 18.14 -13.36
N GLU A 531 28.00 16.97 -13.53
CA GLU A 531 29.46 16.79 -13.45
C GLU A 531 30.16 17.48 -14.62
N GLU A 532 29.65 17.36 -15.85
CA GLU A 532 30.14 18.16 -17.00
C GLU A 532 29.96 19.67 -16.80
N ALA A 533 28.94 20.10 -16.04
CA ALA A 533 28.73 21.50 -15.68
C ALA A 533 29.62 21.99 -14.52
N GLY A 534 30.46 21.12 -13.94
CA GLY A 534 31.27 21.45 -12.76
C GLY A 534 30.46 21.62 -11.46
N CYS A 535 29.24 21.08 -11.41
CA CYS A 535 28.35 21.12 -10.27
C CYS A 535 28.57 19.90 -9.36
N GLY A 536 28.17 20.02 -8.08
CA GLY A 536 28.13 18.88 -7.16
C GLY A 536 27.09 17.84 -7.57
N LYS A 537 27.38 16.56 -7.28
CA LYS A 537 26.48 15.44 -7.53
C LYS A 537 25.24 15.52 -6.62
N ILE A 538 24.09 15.09 -7.15
CA ILE A 538 22.84 14.91 -6.42
C ILE A 538 22.57 13.42 -6.14
N ASN A 539 21.99 13.15 -4.98
CA ASN A 539 21.56 11.85 -4.48
C ASN A 539 20.03 11.72 -4.49
N ASN A 540 19.28 12.83 -4.56
CA ASN A 540 17.83 12.83 -4.56
C ASN A 540 17.20 13.99 -5.36
N PHE A 541 15.96 13.79 -5.79
CA PHE A 541 15.10 14.82 -6.40
C PHE A 541 14.13 15.44 -5.37
N SER A 542 14.59 15.78 -4.16
CA SER A 542 13.75 16.42 -3.14
C SER A 542 14.42 17.55 -2.35
N SER A 543 15.46 17.29 -1.56
CA SER A 543 16.15 18.30 -0.74
C SER A 543 17.22 19.06 -1.50
N GLU A 544 17.95 18.39 -2.39
CA GLU A 544 19.14 18.94 -3.06
C GLU A 544 18.80 19.82 -4.29
N ILE A 545 17.54 19.79 -4.74
CA ILE A 545 17.05 20.54 -5.91
C ILE A 545 16.26 21.82 -5.55
N LYS A 546 15.97 22.04 -4.26
CA LYS A 546 15.06 23.12 -3.78
C LYS A 546 15.48 24.51 -4.19
N ASP A 547 16.79 24.73 -4.29
CA ASP A 547 17.38 26.01 -4.67
C ASP A 547 17.34 26.27 -6.19
N SER A 548 16.81 25.34 -6.98
CA SER A 548 16.77 25.36 -8.46
C SER A 548 18.12 25.41 -9.18
N LYS A 549 19.27 25.48 -8.49
CA LYS A 549 20.58 25.68 -9.14
C LYS A 549 20.99 24.45 -9.95
N ALA A 550 20.72 23.26 -9.43
CA ALA A 550 20.88 22.01 -10.18
C ALA A 550 20.06 22.03 -11.48
N TYR A 551 18.82 22.52 -11.44
CA TYR A 551 17.98 22.62 -12.64
C TYR A 551 18.49 23.63 -13.68
N TYR A 552 18.97 24.82 -13.28
CA TYR A 552 19.61 25.74 -14.24
C TYR A 552 20.80 25.09 -14.95
N ASN A 553 21.69 24.44 -14.20
CA ASN A 553 22.87 23.80 -14.76
C ASN A 553 22.51 22.64 -15.69
N LEU A 554 21.56 21.79 -15.29
CA LEU A 554 21.04 20.68 -16.09
C LEU A 554 20.39 21.17 -17.39
N LEU A 555 19.44 22.12 -17.31
CA LEU A 555 18.77 22.69 -18.47
C LEU A 555 19.79 23.32 -19.45
N ASN A 556 20.79 24.05 -18.95
CA ASN A 556 21.84 24.69 -19.76
C ASN A 556 22.77 23.69 -20.49
N GLN A 557 22.94 22.48 -19.95
CA GLN A 557 23.69 21.42 -20.65
C GLN A 557 22.83 20.68 -21.68
N VAL A 558 21.57 20.42 -21.32
CA VAL A 558 20.60 19.61 -22.07
C VAL A 558 19.96 20.38 -23.25
N ALA A 559 19.90 21.71 -23.17
CA ALA A 559 19.37 22.53 -24.26
C ALA A 559 20.23 22.42 -25.55
N PRO A 560 19.62 22.37 -26.74
CA PRO A 560 20.34 22.26 -28.00
C PRO A 560 21.20 23.50 -28.25
N LYS A 561 22.51 23.30 -28.32
CA LYS A 561 23.54 24.36 -28.51
C LYS A 561 23.72 24.77 -29.98
N GLY A 562 23.13 24.03 -30.92
CA GLY A 562 23.16 24.31 -32.36
C GLY A 562 24.16 23.46 -33.17
N ASP A 563 24.83 22.50 -32.54
CA ASP A 563 25.82 21.60 -33.19
C ASP A 563 25.19 20.39 -33.91
N GLU A 564 23.87 20.21 -33.82
CA GLU A 564 23.13 19.06 -34.39
C GLU A 564 22.26 19.49 -35.58
N GLU A 565 22.27 18.70 -36.66
CA GLU A 565 21.63 19.09 -37.93
C GLU A 565 20.10 19.30 -37.78
N GLY A 566 19.67 20.56 -37.92
CA GLY A 566 18.26 20.95 -38.04
C GLY A 566 17.59 21.45 -36.76
N ILE A 567 18.25 21.40 -35.59
CA ILE A 567 17.69 21.91 -34.33
C ILE A 567 18.15 23.37 -34.09
N PRO A 568 17.25 24.36 -34.00
CA PRO A 568 17.64 25.74 -33.73
C PRO A 568 18.18 25.89 -32.30
N PRO A 569 19.25 26.69 -32.08
CA PRO A 569 19.88 26.82 -30.78
C PRO A 569 18.98 27.54 -29.76
N ILE A 570 18.73 26.91 -28.60
CA ILE A 570 17.90 27.48 -27.54
C ILE A 570 18.80 27.95 -26.40
N ALA A 571 19.37 29.15 -26.55
CA ALA A 571 20.20 29.77 -25.53
C ALA A 571 19.39 30.11 -24.27
N ILE A 572 19.64 29.38 -23.18
CA ILE A 572 19.04 29.59 -21.85
C ILE A 572 19.63 30.82 -21.18
N ASP A 573 18.79 31.60 -20.51
CA ASP A 573 19.29 32.69 -19.66
C ASP A 573 19.65 32.19 -18.26
N MET A 574 20.95 32.22 -17.96
CA MET A 574 21.51 31.89 -16.65
C MET A 574 21.47 33.07 -15.65
N SER A 575 20.95 34.24 -16.03
CA SER A 575 20.85 35.40 -15.13
C SER A 575 20.05 35.09 -13.86
N GLY A 576 18.96 34.32 -13.99
CA GLY A 576 18.05 33.94 -12.91
C GLY A 576 18.70 33.16 -11.77
N ILE A 577 19.84 32.48 -12.01
CA ILE A 577 20.57 31.75 -10.94
C ILE A 577 21.07 32.68 -9.82
N ARG A 578 21.14 33.99 -10.09
CA ARG A 578 21.58 35.03 -9.14
C ARG A 578 20.46 35.56 -8.23
N GLU A 579 19.21 35.17 -8.47
CA GLU A 579 18.08 35.62 -7.66
C GLU A 579 18.18 35.13 -6.21
N LYS A 580 17.79 35.99 -5.27
CA LYS A 580 17.91 35.71 -3.83
C LYS A 580 16.77 34.87 -3.28
N GLU A 581 15.56 35.05 -3.81
CA GLU A 581 14.37 34.29 -3.40
C GLU A 581 14.27 33.01 -4.23
N ASP A 582 14.24 31.85 -3.55
CA ASP A 582 14.21 30.55 -4.23
C ASP A 582 12.96 30.36 -5.09
N LEU A 583 11.81 30.92 -4.69
CA LEU A 583 10.55 30.85 -5.44
C LEU A 583 10.61 31.64 -6.77
N LYS A 584 11.20 32.84 -6.76
CA LYS A 584 11.45 33.61 -7.99
C LYS A 584 12.49 32.92 -8.87
N ARG A 585 13.54 32.36 -8.26
CA ARG A 585 14.57 31.57 -8.97
C ARG A 585 13.95 30.34 -9.66
N ALA A 586 12.98 29.69 -9.03
CA ALA A 586 12.23 28.56 -9.56
C ALA A 586 11.24 28.93 -10.69
N GLU A 587 10.52 30.05 -10.59
CA GLU A 587 9.66 30.52 -11.70
C GLU A 587 10.49 30.86 -12.94
N CYS A 588 11.56 31.64 -12.79
CA CYS A 588 12.49 31.94 -13.89
C CYS A 588 13.12 30.67 -14.49
N MET A 589 13.30 29.59 -13.70
CA MET A 589 13.80 28.29 -14.17
C MET A 589 12.75 27.56 -15.01
N LEU A 590 11.49 27.58 -14.58
CA LEU A 590 10.37 27.00 -15.33
C LEU A 590 10.06 27.79 -16.61
N ASP A 591 10.31 29.10 -16.66
CA ASP A 591 10.29 29.89 -17.90
C ASP A 591 11.34 29.39 -18.90
N GLN A 592 12.58 29.11 -18.46
CA GLN A 592 13.60 28.50 -19.34
C GLN A 592 13.19 27.08 -19.77
N ALA A 593 12.55 26.31 -18.89
CA ALA A 593 12.02 25.00 -19.24
C ALA A 593 10.86 25.06 -20.25
N ASP A 594 10.00 26.09 -20.24
CA ASP A 594 8.92 26.24 -21.22
C ASP A 594 9.44 26.66 -22.60
N ARG A 595 10.60 27.33 -22.67
CA ARG A 595 11.32 27.56 -23.94
C ARG A 595 11.81 26.26 -24.61
N LEU A 596 11.98 25.18 -23.84
CA LEU A 596 12.20 23.81 -24.33
C LEU A 596 10.87 23.02 -24.48
N GLY A 597 9.72 23.62 -24.14
CA GLY A 597 8.42 22.95 -24.04
C GLY A 597 8.33 21.92 -22.91
N CYS A 598 9.24 21.98 -21.92
CA CYS A 598 9.41 21.03 -20.84
C CYS A 598 8.68 21.43 -19.53
N ARG A 599 8.15 22.65 -19.43
CA ARG A 599 7.30 23.10 -18.29
C ARG A 599 6.01 22.29 -18.22
N GLN A 600 6.04 21.26 -17.39
CA GLN A 600 5.01 20.26 -17.10
C GLN A 600 5.25 19.70 -15.70
N PHE A 601 4.22 19.15 -15.04
CA PHE A 601 4.24 18.53 -13.71
C PHE A 601 4.62 19.39 -12.49
N VAL A 602 5.35 20.50 -12.66
CA VAL A 602 5.98 21.24 -11.54
C VAL A 602 5.65 22.74 -11.61
N MET A 603 5.23 23.29 -10.47
CA MET A 603 5.12 24.73 -10.20
C MET A 603 6.29 25.20 -9.30
N PRO A 604 6.59 26.52 -9.19
CA PRO A 604 7.71 27.01 -8.38
C PRO A 604 7.68 26.56 -6.91
N ALA A 605 6.47 26.50 -6.34
CA ALA A 605 6.25 26.04 -4.97
C ALA A 605 6.66 24.57 -4.78
N ASP A 606 6.52 23.72 -5.80
CA ASP A 606 6.81 22.29 -5.73
C ASP A 606 8.31 22.00 -5.82
N VAL A 607 9.06 22.85 -6.53
CA VAL A 607 10.53 22.86 -6.53
C VAL A 607 11.04 23.21 -5.13
N VAL A 608 10.61 24.36 -4.59
CA VAL A 608 11.10 24.88 -3.30
C VAL A 608 10.67 23.98 -2.12
N ARG A 609 9.47 23.41 -2.16
CA ARG A 609 9.02 22.41 -1.17
C ARG A 609 9.69 21.06 -1.38
N GLY A 610 10.13 20.76 -2.61
CA GLY A 610 10.91 19.56 -2.95
C GLY A 610 10.06 18.29 -3.06
N ASN A 611 8.90 18.36 -3.73
CA ASN A 611 8.04 17.19 -3.91
C ASN A 611 8.74 16.16 -4.82
N PRO A 612 9.11 14.96 -4.32
CA PRO A 612 9.91 14.01 -5.09
C PRO A 612 9.20 13.48 -6.34
N LYS A 613 7.87 13.30 -6.31
CA LYS A 613 7.12 12.76 -7.47
C LYS A 613 7.12 13.74 -8.64
N LEU A 614 6.76 14.99 -8.38
CA LEU A 614 6.60 16.02 -9.40
C LEU A 614 7.96 16.39 -10.02
N ASN A 615 8.97 16.57 -9.19
CA ASN A 615 10.33 16.89 -9.64
C ASN A 615 10.96 15.73 -10.44
N LEU A 616 10.72 14.47 -10.06
CA LEU A 616 11.11 13.28 -10.84
C LEU A 616 10.37 13.20 -12.20
N ALA A 617 9.07 13.54 -12.23
CA ALA A 617 8.30 13.59 -13.47
C ALA A 617 8.77 14.70 -14.44
N PHE A 618 9.16 15.86 -13.91
CA PHE A 618 9.79 16.93 -14.68
C PHE A 618 11.14 16.51 -15.27
N VAL A 619 11.99 15.84 -14.47
CA VAL A 619 13.28 15.27 -14.92
C VAL A 619 13.08 14.22 -16.01
N ALA A 620 12.10 13.32 -15.86
CA ALA A 620 11.76 12.32 -16.87
C ALA A 620 11.28 12.96 -18.19
N ASN A 621 10.39 13.96 -18.11
CA ASN A 621 9.91 14.71 -19.28
C ASN A 621 11.04 15.48 -19.98
N LEU A 622 12.02 15.98 -19.24
CA LEU A 622 13.20 16.63 -19.81
C LEU A 622 14.09 15.60 -20.55
N PHE A 623 14.38 14.45 -19.93
CA PHE A 623 15.16 13.36 -20.54
C PHE A 623 14.49 12.83 -21.82
N ASN A 624 13.18 12.52 -21.77
CA ASN A 624 12.45 11.95 -22.92
C ASN A 624 12.40 12.90 -24.13
N LYS A 625 12.55 14.20 -23.92
CA LYS A 625 12.62 15.21 -25.00
C LYS A 625 14.05 15.50 -25.45
N TYR A 626 14.99 15.55 -24.51
CA TYR A 626 16.38 15.92 -24.75
C TYR A 626 17.30 15.03 -23.89
N PRO A 627 17.67 13.83 -24.36
CA PRO A 627 18.65 13.00 -23.65
C PRO A 627 20.03 13.67 -23.61
N ALA A 628 20.40 14.41 -24.67
CA ALA A 628 21.67 15.12 -24.81
C ALA A 628 22.93 14.24 -24.57
N LEU A 629 22.82 12.93 -24.74
CA LEU A 629 23.92 11.96 -24.63
C LEU A 629 24.49 11.65 -26.01
N LYS A 630 25.81 11.73 -26.17
CA LYS A 630 26.52 11.34 -27.40
C LYS A 630 26.89 9.86 -27.33
N LYS A 631 26.66 9.12 -28.41
CA LYS A 631 27.10 7.72 -28.52
C LYS A 631 28.63 7.65 -28.49
N PRO A 632 29.25 6.82 -27.64
CA PRO A 632 30.70 6.64 -27.66
C PRO A 632 31.11 5.80 -28.88
N GLU A 633 31.90 6.37 -29.79
CA GLU A 633 32.30 5.73 -31.06
C GLU A 633 33.25 4.53 -30.89
N ASN A 634 33.81 4.30 -29.69
CA ASN A 634 34.93 3.40 -29.43
C ASN A 634 34.61 2.26 -28.44
N GLN A 635 33.43 1.64 -28.54
CA GLN A 635 33.18 0.35 -27.90
C GLN A 635 32.50 -0.61 -28.88
N ASP A 636 33.19 -1.71 -29.22
CA ASP A 636 32.64 -2.86 -29.95
C ASP A 636 31.68 -3.66 -29.04
N ILE A 637 30.61 -3.03 -28.57
CA ILE A 637 29.50 -3.72 -27.91
C ILE A 637 28.76 -4.52 -28.98
N ASP A 638 28.59 -5.81 -28.73
CA ASP A 638 27.71 -6.63 -29.55
C ASP A 638 26.24 -6.25 -29.29
N TRP A 639 25.72 -5.36 -30.13
CA TRP A 639 24.33 -4.91 -30.10
C TRP A 639 23.31 -6.07 -30.21
N SER A 640 23.70 -7.22 -30.76
CA SER A 640 22.82 -8.41 -30.80
C SER A 640 22.67 -9.12 -29.46
N SER A 641 23.59 -8.87 -28.51
CA SER A 641 23.50 -9.35 -27.12
C SER A 641 22.55 -8.52 -26.25
N ILE A 642 22.16 -7.30 -26.66
CA ILE A 642 21.16 -6.46 -25.98
C ILE A 642 19.75 -6.88 -26.45
N GLU A 643 19.37 -8.13 -26.17
CA GLU A 643 18.00 -8.59 -26.35
C GLU A 643 17.07 -7.82 -25.40
N GLY A 644 16.21 -6.96 -25.96
CA GLY A 644 15.15 -6.28 -25.21
C GLY A 644 14.13 -7.27 -24.63
N GLU A 645 13.45 -6.87 -23.55
CA GLU A 645 12.51 -7.69 -22.78
C GLU A 645 11.53 -8.47 -23.68
N THR A 646 11.47 -9.80 -23.51
CA THR A 646 10.58 -10.60 -24.36
C THR A 646 9.10 -10.37 -24.01
N ARG A 647 8.22 -10.62 -24.99
CA ARG A 647 6.76 -10.51 -24.82
C ARG A 647 6.23 -11.33 -23.63
N GLU A 648 6.86 -12.46 -23.30
CA GLU A 648 6.49 -13.28 -22.12
C GLU A 648 7.03 -12.67 -20.81
N GLU A 649 8.29 -12.22 -20.75
CA GLU A 649 8.86 -11.51 -19.59
C GLU A 649 8.01 -10.30 -19.18
N ARG A 650 7.69 -9.43 -20.15
CA ARG A 650 6.84 -8.25 -19.96
C ARG A 650 5.49 -8.59 -19.34
N THR A 651 4.91 -9.70 -19.78
CA THR A 651 3.59 -10.15 -19.33
C THR A 651 3.64 -10.68 -17.90
N PHE A 652 4.68 -11.44 -17.54
CA PHE A 652 4.89 -11.86 -16.15
C PHE A 652 5.21 -10.68 -15.23
N ARG A 653 6.09 -9.76 -15.63
CA ARG A 653 6.40 -8.54 -14.87
C ARG A 653 5.15 -7.71 -14.57
N ASN A 654 4.32 -7.46 -15.59
CA ASN A 654 3.10 -6.68 -15.43
C ASN A 654 2.07 -7.40 -14.53
N TRP A 655 1.91 -8.72 -14.69
CA TRP A 655 1.08 -9.54 -13.79
C TRP A 655 1.57 -9.50 -12.33
N MET A 656 2.87 -9.62 -12.09
CA MET A 656 3.46 -9.57 -10.75
C MET A 656 3.26 -8.19 -10.10
N ASN A 657 3.55 -7.12 -10.85
CA ASN A 657 3.35 -5.74 -10.37
C ASN A 657 1.88 -5.42 -10.08
N SER A 658 0.93 -5.92 -10.88
CA SER A 658 -0.50 -5.69 -10.65
C SER A 658 -1.03 -6.35 -9.37
N LEU A 659 -0.37 -7.43 -8.91
CA LEU A 659 -0.65 -8.09 -7.62
C LEU A 659 -0.11 -7.33 -6.40
N GLY A 660 0.71 -6.28 -6.59
CA GLY A 660 1.26 -5.47 -5.52
C GLY A 660 2.40 -6.15 -4.77
N VAL A 661 3.38 -6.66 -5.51
CA VAL A 661 4.65 -7.15 -4.95
C VAL A 661 5.56 -5.99 -4.56
N ASN A 662 6.43 -6.22 -3.57
CA ASN A 662 7.39 -5.26 -3.04
C ASN A 662 8.76 -5.94 -2.81
N PRO A 663 9.85 -5.54 -3.49
CA PRO A 663 9.98 -4.42 -4.41
C PRO A 663 9.14 -4.58 -5.70
N ARG A 664 8.94 -3.46 -6.41
CA ARG A 664 8.35 -3.47 -7.76
C ARG A 664 9.36 -4.06 -8.74
N VAL A 665 8.93 -5.02 -9.56
CA VAL A 665 9.78 -5.66 -10.56
C VAL A 665 9.90 -4.75 -11.78
N ASN A 666 11.12 -4.37 -12.11
CA ASN A 666 11.51 -3.67 -13.34
C ASN A 666 12.20 -4.67 -14.30
N HIS A 667 13.11 -5.49 -13.76
CA HIS A 667 13.97 -6.41 -14.50
C HIS A 667 13.78 -7.84 -13.97
N LEU A 668 13.02 -8.65 -14.71
CA LEU A 668 12.44 -9.90 -14.20
C LEU A 668 13.46 -10.89 -13.62
N TYR A 669 14.69 -10.93 -14.16
CA TYR A 669 15.73 -11.88 -13.73
C TYR A 669 16.64 -11.35 -12.62
N ALA A 670 16.67 -10.04 -12.40
CA ALA A 670 17.45 -9.42 -11.33
C ALA A 670 16.61 -9.29 -10.04
N ASP A 671 15.38 -8.78 -10.16
CA ASP A 671 14.53 -8.43 -9.01
C ASP A 671 13.90 -9.64 -8.30
N ILE A 672 14.20 -10.87 -8.73
CA ILE A 672 13.75 -12.12 -8.10
C ILE A 672 14.90 -13.03 -7.67
N ASP A 673 16.16 -12.61 -7.82
CA ASP A 673 17.35 -13.43 -7.54
C ASP A 673 17.51 -13.83 -6.07
N ASP A 674 16.72 -13.21 -5.17
CA ASP A 674 16.60 -13.49 -3.74
C ASP A 674 15.28 -14.21 -3.37
N ALA A 675 14.45 -14.54 -4.36
CA ALA A 675 13.12 -15.14 -4.27
C ALA A 675 12.07 -14.43 -3.37
N LEU A 676 12.32 -13.22 -2.85
CA LEU A 676 11.37 -12.53 -1.95
C LEU A 676 10.04 -12.22 -2.63
N VAL A 677 10.08 -11.81 -3.89
CA VAL A 677 8.90 -11.60 -4.74
C VAL A 677 8.14 -12.92 -4.96
N ILE A 678 8.87 -14.04 -5.10
CA ILE A 678 8.28 -15.37 -5.32
C ILE A 678 7.51 -15.84 -4.07
N PHE A 679 8.03 -15.59 -2.87
CA PHE A 679 7.30 -15.85 -1.62
C PHE A 679 6.00 -15.06 -1.52
N GLN A 680 6.00 -13.78 -1.89
CA GLN A 680 4.76 -12.98 -1.94
C GLN A 680 3.76 -13.53 -2.96
N LEU A 681 4.22 -14.03 -4.11
CA LEU A 681 3.35 -14.71 -5.07
C LEU A 681 2.76 -16.02 -4.52
N TYR A 682 3.51 -16.79 -3.72
CA TYR A 682 3.00 -17.98 -3.03
C TYR A 682 1.83 -17.64 -2.09
N GLU A 683 1.94 -16.58 -1.29
CA GLU A 683 0.82 -16.11 -0.45
C GLU A 683 -0.42 -15.73 -1.29
N LYS A 684 -0.21 -15.03 -2.42
CA LYS A 684 -1.30 -14.62 -3.34
C LYS A 684 -1.98 -15.83 -4.01
N ILE A 685 -1.32 -17.00 -4.07
CA ILE A 685 -1.91 -18.28 -4.52
C ILE A 685 -2.29 -19.21 -3.36
N LYS A 686 -2.47 -18.69 -2.13
CA LYS A 686 -2.90 -19.42 -0.93
C LYS A 686 -1.95 -20.56 -0.52
N VAL A 687 -0.67 -20.48 -0.90
CA VAL A 687 0.39 -21.39 -0.43
C VAL A 687 1.08 -20.74 0.78
N PRO A 688 1.12 -21.41 1.95
CA PRO A 688 1.73 -20.83 3.14
C PRO A 688 3.26 -20.72 2.99
N VAL A 689 3.82 -19.59 3.43
CA VAL A 689 5.26 -19.34 3.49
C VAL A 689 5.68 -19.23 4.96
N ASP A 690 6.75 -19.93 5.34
CA ASP A 690 7.39 -19.79 6.63
C ASP A 690 8.41 -18.64 6.57
N TRP A 691 7.96 -17.44 6.94
CA TRP A 691 8.76 -16.22 6.89
C TRP A 691 9.95 -16.20 7.87
N ASP A 692 10.01 -17.10 8.85
CA ASP A 692 11.14 -17.23 9.77
C ASP A 692 12.33 -17.96 9.11
N LYS A 693 12.06 -18.69 8.01
CA LYS A 693 13.09 -19.30 7.14
C LYS A 693 13.58 -18.36 6.02
N VAL A 694 12.95 -17.21 5.82
CA VAL A 694 13.24 -16.31 4.69
C VAL A 694 14.26 -15.25 5.10
N ASN A 695 15.46 -15.30 4.51
CA ASN A 695 16.48 -14.28 4.68
C ASN A 695 16.04 -12.96 4.01
N LYS A 696 15.75 -11.93 4.83
CA LYS A 696 15.38 -10.59 4.35
C LYS A 696 16.60 -9.68 4.18
N PRO A 697 16.53 -8.62 3.34
CA PRO A 697 17.59 -7.61 3.22
C PRO A 697 17.61 -6.70 4.47
N PRO A 698 18.70 -5.95 4.73
CA PRO A 698 19.94 -5.87 3.94
C PRO A 698 20.85 -7.09 4.13
N TYR A 699 21.40 -7.57 3.03
CA TYR A 699 22.35 -8.69 3.05
C TYR A 699 23.77 -8.21 3.34
N SER A 700 24.51 -8.97 4.16
CA SER A 700 25.93 -8.72 4.39
C SER A 700 26.74 -9.00 3.12
N LYS A 701 27.64 -8.07 2.73
CA LYS A 701 28.50 -8.23 1.53
C LYS A 701 29.26 -9.57 1.53
N LEU A 702 29.71 -10.01 2.71
CA LEU A 702 30.14 -11.38 2.93
C LEU A 702 28.90 -12.24 3.27
N GLY A 703 28.53 -13.16 2.38
CA GLY A 703 27.43 -14.13 2.58
C GLY A 703 26.10 -13.82 1.88
N SER A 704 25.92 -12.67 1.23
CA SER A 704 24.69 -12.30 0.51
C SER A 704 24.19 -13.41 -0.44
N ASN A 705 25.06 -13.90 -1.33
CA ASN A 705 24.68 -14.90 -2.34
C ASN A 705 24.26 -16.24 -1.71
N MET A 706 24.80 -16.61 -0.54
CA MET A 706 24.34 -17.81 0.18
C MET A 706 22.91 -17.62 0.71
N LYS A 707 22.61 -16.46 1.31
CA LYS A 707 21.26 -16.13 1.79
C LYS A 707 20.22 -16.06 0.68
N LYS A 708 20.58 -15.49 -0.48
CA LYS A 708 19.74 -15.51 -1.70
C LYS A 708 19.52 -16.92 -2.23
N LEU A 709 20.57 -17.76 -2.26
CA LEU A 709 20.48 -19.16 -2.67
C LEU A 709 19.64 -20.02 -1.72
N GLU A 710 19.72 -19.80 -0.40
CA GLU A 710 18.86 -20.42 0.61
C GLU A 710 17.38 -20.10 0.35
N ASN A 711 17.05 -18.82 0.14
CA ASN A 711 15.69 -18.39 -0.25
C ASN A 711 15.23 -19.08 -1.55
N CYS A 712 16.05 -19.06 -2.60
CA CYS A 712 15.70 -19.67 -3.89
C CYS A 712 15.48 -21.19 -3.77
N ASN A 713 16.27 -21.89 -2.95
CA ASN A 713 16.06 -23.31 -2.67
C ASN A 713 14.74 -23.56 -1.93
N TYR A 714 14.40 -22.75 -0.92
CA TYR A 714 13.14 -22.86 -0.19
C TYR A 714 11.92 -22.53 -1.09
N ALA A 715 12.03 -21.54 -1.97
CA ALA A 715 10.99 -21.22 -2.96
C ALA A 715 10.75 -22.36 -3.97
N VAL A 716 11.79 -23.09 -4.36
CA VAL A 716 11.68 -24.31 -5.19
C VAL A 716 11.10 -25.50 -4.39
N GLU A 717 11.41 -25.60 -3.10
CA GLU A 717 10.86 -26.62 -2.20
C GLU A 717 9.35 -26.45 -1.99
N LEU A 718 8.88 -25.24 -1.67
CA LEU A 718 7.45 -24.91 -1.59
C LEU A 718 6.71 -25.24 -2.89
N GLY A 719 7.33 -24.92 -4.03
CA GLY A 719 6.81 -25.25 -5.35
C GLY A 719 6.60 -26.75 -5.54
N LYS A 720 7.60 -27.56 -5.16
CA LYS A 720 7.56 -29.03 -5.31
C LYS A 720 6.61 -29.72 -4.31
N LYS A 721 6.64 -29.32 -3.03
CA LYS A 721 5.89 -29.98 -1.95
C LYS A 721 4.44 -29.48 -1.82
N GLU A 722 4.28 -28.19 -1.57
CA GLU A 722 2.98 -27.60 -1.23
C GLU A 722 2.16 -27.27 -2.48
N ALA A 723 2.77 -26.52 -3.41
CA ALA A 723 2.08 -26.10 -4.64
C ALA A 723 1.92 -27.26 -5.65
N LYS A 724 2.77 -28.29 -5.57
CA LYS A 724 2.81 -29.47 -6.45
C LYS A 724 3.07 -29.10 -7.92
N PHE A 725 4.01 -28.19 -8.13
CA PHE A 725 4.51 -27.76 -9.42
C PHE A 725 5.51 -28.77 -10.02
N SER A 726 5.48 -28.90 -11.34
CA SER A 726 6.45 -29.69 -12.09
C SER A 726 7.73 -28.87 -12.27
N LEU A 727 8.61 -28.94 -11.28
CA LEU A 727 9.91 -28.25 -11.22
C LEU A 727 11.06 -29.26 -11.37
N VAL A 728 10.90 -30.24 -12.26
CA VAL A 728 11.92 -31.25 -12.58
C VAL A 728 13.09 -30.57 -13.29
N GLY A 729 14.30 -30.75 -12.78
CA GLY A 729 15.50 -30.10 -13.31
C GLY A 729 15.69 -28.64 -12.90
N ILE A 730 14.86 -28.09 -11.99
CA ILE A 730 15.03 -26.73 -11.43
C ILE A 730 15.55 -26.82 -9.99
N ALA A 731 16.61 -26.10 -9.67
CA ALA A 731 17.17 -25.89 -8.34
C ALA A 731 17.16 -24.39 -7.97
N GLY A 732 17.45 -24.05 -6.71
CA GLY A 732 17.56 -22.64 -6.29
C GLY A 732 18.70 -21.89 -6.98
N GLN A 733 19.75 -22.60 -7.41
CA GLN A 733 20.85 -22.01 -8.19
C GLN A 733 20.39 -21.48 -9.54
N ASP A 734 19.42 -22.12 -10.21
CA ASP A 734 18.91 -21.67 -11.51
C ASP A 734 18.15 -20.35 -11.40
N LEU A 735 17.41 -20.15 -10.30
CA LEU A 735 16.71 -18.89 -10.02
C LEU A 735 17.69 -17.78 -9.62
N HIS A 736 18.62 -18.08 -8.71
CA HIS A 736 19.63 -17.10 -8.28
C HIS A 736 20.59 -16.68 -9.41
N ALA A 737 20.85 -17.57 -10.37
CA ALA A 737 21.63 -17.27 -11.58
C ALA A 737 20.80 -16.65 -12.73
N GLY A 738 19.53 -16.32 -12.51
CA GLY A 738 18.68 -15.65 -13.51
C GLY A 738 18.37 -16.48 -14.77
N ASN A 739 18.36 -17.81 -14.68
CA ASN A 739 18.18 -18.69 -15.84
C ASN A 739 16.80 -18.48 -16.51
N ARG A 740 16.80 -17.77 -17.65
CA ARG A 740 15.58 -17.27 -18.30
C ARG A 740 14.48 -18.32 -18.46
N THR A 741 14.83 -19.48 -19.03
CA THR A 741 13.88 -20.57 -19.33
C THR A 741 13.27 -21.17 -18.06
N LEU A 742 14.07 -21.40 -17.02
CA LEU A 742 13.61 -22.08 -15.80
C LEU A 742 12.83 -21.13 -14.88
N THR A 743 13.22 -19.86 -14.84
CA THR A 743 12.44 -18.78 -14.22
C THR A 743 11.05 -18.65 -14.85
N LEU A 744 10.96 -18.53 -16.19
CA LEU A 744 9.68 -18.41 -16.90
C LEU A 744 8.81 -19.67 -16.73
N ALA A 745 9.42 -20.86 -16.59
CA ALA A 745 8.69 -22.11 -16.32
C ALA A 745 8.07 -22.17 -14.90
N LEU A 746 8.69 -21.53 -13.90
CA LEU A 746 8.13 -21.37 -12.56
C LEU A 746 7.02 -20.30 -12.53
N LEU A 747 7.29 -19.12 -13.11
CA LEU A 747 6.33 -18.01 -13.17
C LEU A 747 5.05 -18.37 -13.93
N TRP A 748 5.16 -19.15 -15.01
CA TRP A 748 4.01 -19.73 -15.70
C TRP A 748 3.15 -20.63 -14.79
N GLN A 749 3.78 -21.46 -13.94
CA GLN A 749 3.05 -22.36 -13.04
C GLN A 749 2.38 -21.60 -11.88
N LEU A 750 3.03 -20.54 -11.36
CA LEU A 750 2.44 -19.60 -10.41
C LEU A 750 1.21 -18.89 -11.02
N MET A 751 1.34 -18.31 -12.22
CA MET A 751 0.24 -17.62 -12.91
C MET A 751 -0.93 -18.56 -13.24
N ARG A 752 -0.63 -19.78 -13.70
CA ARG A 752 -1.66 -20.80 -13.96
C ARG A 752 -2.39 -21.20 -12.68
N ARG A 753 -1.69 -21.42 -11.56
CA ARG A 753 -2.34 -21.73 -10.27
C ARG A 753 -3.14 -20.55 -9.75
N TYR A 754 -2.65 -19.32 -9.86
CA TYR A 754 -3.41 -18.11 -9.52
C TYR A 754 -4.75 -18.05 -10.28
N THR A 755 -4.71 -18.32 -11.58
CA THR A 755 -5.92 -18.31 -12.44
C THR A 755 -6.88 -19.45 -12.08
N LEU A 756 -6.36 -20.66 -11.78
CA LEU A 756 -7.18 -21.79 -11.35
C LEU A 756 -7.79 -21.59 -9.95
N ASN A 757 -7.07 -21.01 -8.99
CA ASN A 757 -7.62 -20.68 -7.68
C ASN A 757 -8.81 -19.71 -7.77
N ILE A 758 -8.78 -18.76 -8.71
CA ILE A 758 -9.90 -17.83 -8.98
C ILE A 758 -11.13 -18.58 -9.51
N LEU A 759 -10.95 -19.73 -10.16
CA LEU A 759 -12.02 -20.59 -10.65
C LEU A 759 -12.51 -21.59 -9.59
N GLU A 760 -11.61 -22.17 -8.78
CA GLU A 760 -11.99 -23.05 -7.66
C GLU A 760 -12.82 -22.29 -6.59
N ASP A 761 -12.51 -21.00 -6.35
CA ASP A 761 -13.28 -20.08 -5.49
C ASP A 761 -14.70 -19.75 -6.04
N LEU A 762 -15.01 -20.16 -7.28
CA LEU A 762 -16.32 -19.96 -7.93
C LEU A 762 -17.05 -21.28 -8.21
N GLY A 763 -16.31 -22.36 -8.47
CA GLY A 763 -16.82 -23.68 -8.86
C GLY A 763 -17.18 -24.60 -7.69
N ASP A 764 -17.64 -24.05 -6.56
CA ASP A 764 -18.08 -24.79 -5.35
C ASP A 764 -17.06 -25.85 -4.86
N GLY A 765 -15.76 -25.55 -4.98
CA GLY A 765 -14.66 -26.43 -4.60
C GLY A 765 -14.33 -27.57 -5.58
N GLN A 766 -14.94 -27.61 -6.78
CA GLN A 766 -14.50 -28.53 -7.84
C GLN A 766 -13.18 -28.09 -8.45
N LYS A 767 -12.26 -29.05 -8.63
CA LYS A 767 -10.97 -28.83 -9.28
C LYS A 767 -11.15 -28.64 -10.78
N VAL A 768 -11.01 -27.39 -11.24
CA VAL A 768 -11.12 -27.05 -12.67
C VAL A 768 -9.86 -27.50 -13.41
N THR A 769 -10.03 -28.33 -14.45
CA THR A 769 -8.94 -28.73 -15.35
C THR A 769 -9.02 -27.98 -16.69
N ASP A 770 -7.95 -28.10 -17.49
CA ASP A 770 -7.91 -27.54 -18.85
C ASP A 770 -9.10 -28.04 -19.70
N ASP A 771 -9.46 -29.32 -19.55
CA ASP A 771 -10.61 -29.94 -20.24
C ASP A 771 -11.95 -29.41 -19.73
N THR A 772 -12.07 -29.10 -18.42
CA THR A 772 -13.27 -28.46 -17.85
C THR A 772 -13.52 -27.09 -18.47
N ILE A 773 -12.45 -26.31 -18.70
CA ILE A 773 -12.53 -24.99 -19.32
C ILE A 773 -12.94 -25.11 -20.79
N VAL A 774 -12.33 -26.02 -21.56
CA VAL A 774 -12.72 -26.25 -22.97
C VAL A 774 -14.17 -26.74 -23.09
N GLY A 775 -14.61 -27.63 -22.20
CA GLY A 775 -16.01 -28.07 -22.11
C GLY A 775 -16.96 -26.90 -21.90
N TRP A 776 -16.77 -26.14 -20.82
CA TRP A 776 -17.61 -24.98 -20.51
C TRP A 776 -17.66 -23.93 -21.63
N VAL A 777 -16.51 -23.66 -22.28
CA VAL A 777 -16.45 -22.75 -23.45
C VAL A 777 -17.31 -23.28 -24.60
N ASN A 778 -17.21 -24.58 -24.90
CA ASN A 778 -17.96 -25.19 -26.00
C ASN A 778 -19.46 -25.31 -25.71
N ASP A 779 -19.85 -25.60 -24.47
CA ASP A 779 -21.25 -25.61 -24.03
C ASP A 779 -21.84 -24.20 -24.19
N THR A 780 -21.15 -23.16 -23.68
CA THR A 780 -21.56 -21.75 -23.77
C THR A 780 -21.67 -21.26 -25.21
N LEU A 781 -20.74 -21.65 -26.10
CA LEU A 781 -20.80 -21.33 -27.53
C LEU A 781 -21.95 -22.09 -28.23
N THR A 782 -22.22 -23.34 -27.84
CA THR A 782 -23.32 -24.14 -28.40
C THR A 782 -24.69 -23.57 -28.02
N GLU A 783 -24.87 -23.11 -26.77
CA GLU A 783 -26.10 -22.41 -26.34
C GLU A 783 -26.34 -21.12 -27.13
N ALA A 784 -25.26 -20.41 -27.51
CA ALA A 784 -25.32 -19.22 -28.35
C ALA A 784 -25.45 -19.51 -29.87
N GLY A 785 -25.42 -20.79 -30.30
CA GLY A 785 -25.45 -21.18 -31.71
C GLY A 785 -24.17 -20.83 -32.49
N LYS A 786 -23.03 -20.73 -31.80
CA LYS A 786 -21.72 -20.32 -32.31
C LYS A 786 -20.80 -21.52 -32.58
N PRO A 787 -19.76 -21.38 -33.43
CA PRO A 787 -18.77 -22.44 -33.64
C PRO A 787 -17.95 -22.73 -32.37
N THR A 788 -17.67 -24.01 -32.12
CA THR A 788 -16.91 -24.52 -30.97
C THR A 788 -15.42 -24.68 -31.29
N ILE A 789 -14.57 -24.80 -30.25
CA ILE A 789 -13.12 -25.00 -30.37
C ILE A 789 -12.70 -26.43 -30.01
N SER A 790 -11.70 -26.98 -30.71
CA SER A 790 -11.17 -28.31 -30.41
C SER A 790 -10.22 -28.33 -29.20
N SER A 791 -9.46 -27.25 -28.99
CA SER A 791 -8.47 -27.11 -27.91
C SER A 791 -7.92 -25.68 -27.83
N PHE A 792 -7.10 -25.37 -26.81
CA PHE A 792 -6.31 -24.12 -26.77
C PHE A 792 -5.21 -24.00 -27.84
N LYS A 793 -5.09 -24.97 -28.75
CA LYS A 793 -4.19 -24.96 -29.92
C LYS A 793 -4.96 -24.86 -31.25
N ASP A 794 -6.25 -24.59 -31.20
CA ASP A 794 -7.11 -24.54 -32.39
C ASP A 794 -6.76 -23.34 -33.28
N GLY A 795 -6.48 -23.57 -34.56
CA GLY A 795 -6.09 -22.53 -35.51
C GLY A 795 -7.15 -21.46 -35.73
N SER A 796 -8.43 -21.74 -35.47
CA SER A 796 -9.52 -20.76 -35.51
C SER A 796 -9.30 -19.58 -34.55
N ILE A 797 -8.60 -19.80 -33.43
CA ILE A 797 -8.32 -18.80 -32.40
C ILE A 797 -7.45 -17.66 -32.95
N SER A 798 -6.63 -17.91 -33.98
CA SER A 798 -5.83 -16.87 -34.65
C SER A 798 -6.65 -15.71 -35.23
N THR A 799 -7.93 -15.95 -35.56
CA THR A 799 -8.87 -14.92 -36.04
C THR A 799 -9.46 -14.06 -34.92
N SER A 800 -9.25 -14.48 -33.66
CA SER A 800 -9.96 -14.04 -32.44
C SER A 800 -11.48 -14.24 -32.42
N MET A 801 -12.10 -14.77 -33.49
CA MET A 801 -13.55 -14.96 -33.56
C MET A 801 -14.13 -15.85 -32.44
N PRO A 802 -13.52 -17.00 -32.05
CA PRO A 802 -14.04 -17.80 -30.93
C PRO A 802 -14.01 -17.08 -29.57
N VAL A 803 -13.06 -16.15 -29.38
CA VAL A 803 -12.97 -15.33 -28.16
C VAL A 803 -14.06 -14.25 -28.16
N LEU A 804 -14.34 -13.66 -29.33
CA LEU A 804 -15.39 -12.68 -29.53
C LEU A 804 -16.79 -13.31 -29.38
N ASP A 805 -17.05 -14.42 -30.06
CA ASP A 805 -18.30 -15.16 -29.96
C ASP A 805 -18.60 -15.61 -28.52
N LEU A 806 -17.57 -15.98 -27.74
CA LEU A 806 -17.72 -16.30 -26.32
C LEU A 806 -18.02 -15.05 -25.45
N ILE A 807 -17.41 -13.90 -25.74
CA ILE A 807 -17.71 -12.65 -25.02
C ILE A 807 -19.16 -12.20 -25.27
N ASP A 808 -19.67 -12.37 -26.49
CA ASP A 808 -21.07 -12.09 -26.83
C ASP A 808 -22.03 -13.14 -26.23
N ALA A 809 -21.63 -14.41 -26.12
CA ALA A 809 -22.39 -15.40 -25.37
C ALA A 809 -22.46 -15.07 -23.86
N ILE A 810 -21.35 -14.63 -23.24
CA ILE A 810 -21.29 -14.21 -21.84
C ILE A 810 -22.09 -12.91 -21.60
N GLN A 811 -22.03 -11.95 -22.52
CA GLN A 811 -22.76 -10.68 -22.46
C GLN A 811 -23.29 -10.29 -23.85
N SER A 812 -24.50 -10.75 -24.15
CA SER A 812 -25.17 -10.56 -25.44
C SER A 812 -25.36 -9.10 -25.82
N GLY A 813 -24.98 -8.77 -27.06
CA GLY A 813 -25.01 -7.41 -27.60
C GLY A 813 -23.89 -6.51 -27.10
N SER A 814 -22.88 -7.05 -26.41
CA SER A 814 -21.68 -6.28 -26.05
C SER A 814 -20.76 -6.00 -27.25
N ILE A 815 -20.75 -6.91 -28.24
CA ILE A 815 -19.89 -6.85 -29.42
C ILE A 815 -20.62 -6.23 -30.62
N ARG A 816 -19.88 -5.43 -31.39
CA ARG A 816 -20.35 -4.79 -32.62
C ARG A 816 -19.68 -5.44 -33.82
N TYR A 817 -20.29 -6.50 -34.34
CA TYR A 817 -19.77 -7.23 -35.51
C TYR A 817 -19.60 -6.34 -36.75
N ASP A 818 -20.35 -5.24 -36.88
CA ASP A 818 -20.17 -4.21 -37.92
C ASP A 818 -18.76 -3.58 -37.97
N LEU A 819 -17.97 -3.71 -36.89
CA LEU A 819 -16.60 -3.19 -36.76
C LEU A 819 -15.51 -4.26 -36.92
N LEU A 820 -15.91 -5.50 -37.18
CA LEU A 820 -15.04 -6.67 -37.33
C LEU A 820 -15.02 -7.12 -38.79
N LYS A 821 -13.87 -7.63 -39.24
CA LYS A 821 -13.79 -8.39 -40.50
C LYS A 821 -13.84 -9.88 -40.17
N THR A 822 -14.56 -10.63 -41.00
CA THR A 822 -14.82 -12.07 -40.82
C THR A 822 -14.32 -12.92 -41.99
N GLU A 823 -13.99 -12.31 -43.12
CA GLU A 823 -13.57 -12.95 -44.37
C GLU A 823 -12.27 -12.28 -44.87
N ASP A 824 -11.46 -13.02 -45.64
CA ASP A 824 -10.17 -12.60 -46.22
C ASP A 824 -9.17 -11.92 -45.24
N LEU A 825 -9.12 -12.42 -44.00
CA LEU A 825 -8.28 -11.88 -42.91
C LEU A 825 -6.77 -11.92 -43.18
N THR A 826 -6.18 -10.74 -43.37
CA THR A 826 -4.72 -10.52 -43.24
C THR A 826 -4.25 -10.58 -41.79
N GLU A 827 -2.94 -10.72 -41.55
CA GLU A 827 -2.38 -10.73 -40.19
C GLU A 827 -2.64 -9.43 -39.43
N GLU A 828 -2.65 -8.28 -40.11
CA GLU A 828 -3.02 -6.98 -39.51
C GLU A 828 -4.49 -6.97 -39.05
N GLU A 829 -5.39 -7.62 -39.79
CA GLU A 829 -6.82 -7.68 -39.44
C GLU A 829 -7.08 -8.68 -38.31
N LYS A 830 -6.36 -9.81 -38.27
CA LYS A 830 -6.32 -10.69 -37.09
C LYS A 830 -5.84 -9.95 -35.85
N LEU A 831 -4.77 -9.15 -35.97
CA LEU A 831 -4.25 -8.33 -34.88
C LEU A 831 -5.27 -7.27 -34.41
N ASN A 832 -5.96 -6.61 -35.35
CA ASN A 832 -7.02 -5.65 -35.03
C ASN A 832 -8.27 -6.29 -34.40
N ASN A 833 -8.61 -7.53 -34.79
CA ASN A 833 -9.65 -8.33 -34.12
C ASN A 833 -9.20 -8.74 -32.71
N ALA A 834 -7.92 -9.10 -32.52
CA ALA A 834 -7.35 -9.47 -31.21
C ALA A 834 -7.27 -8.28 -30.23
N LYS A 835 -6.84 -7.10 -30.70
CA LYS A 835 -6.89 -5.82 -29.94
C LYS A 835 -8.31 -5.53 -29.44
N TYR A 836 -9.30 -5.68 -30.31
CA TYR A 836 -10.72 -5.52 -29.95
C TYR A 836 -11.18 -6.59 -28.95
N ALA A 837 -10.85 -7.86 -29.16
CA ALA A 837 -11.25 -8.98 -28.29
C ALA A 837 -10.72 -8.83 -26.86
N ILE A 838 -9.44 -8.49 -26.69
CA ILE A 838 -8.82 -8.29 -25.36
C ILE A 838 -9.41 -7.05 -24.67
N SER A 839 -9.63 -5.97 -25.42
CA SER A 839 -10.29 -4.76 -24.89
C SER A 839 -11.72 -5.06 -24.45
N MET A 840 -12.49 -5.82 -25.23
CA MET A 840 -13.85 -6.26 -24.87
C MET A 840 -13.85 -7.20 -23.65
N ALA A 841 -12.89 -8.13 -23.54
CA ALA A 841 -12.73 -8.98 -22.36
C ALA A 841 -12.49 -8.14 -21.08
N ARG A 842 -11.58 -7.16 -21.16
CA ARG A 842 -11.31 -6.21 -20.06
C ARG A 842 -12.54 -5.35 -19.72
N LYS A 843 -13.31 -4.93 -20.72
CA LYS A 843 -14.56 -4.15 -20.56
C LYS A 843 -15.66 -4.92 -19.81
N ILE A 844 -15.92 -6.18 -20.19
CA ILE A 844 -16.93 -7.00 -19.47
C ILE A 844 -16.51 -7.31 -18.02
N GLY A 845 -15.21 -7.28 -17.73
CA GLY A 845 -14.64 -7.42 -16.39
C GLY A 845 -13.61 -8.55 -16.22
N ALA A 846 -13.13 -9.17 -17.30
CA ALA A 846 -12.12 -10.23 -17.23
C ALA A 846 -10.70 -9.65 -17.13
N ARG A 847 -9.90 -10.16 -16.19
CA ARG A 847 -8.52 -9.72 -15.92
C ARG A 847 -7.52 -10.35 -16.89
N VAL A 848 -7.57 -9.94 -18.15
CA VAL A 848 -6.75 -10.50 -19.24
C VAL A 848 -5.42 -9.75 -19.39
N TYR A 849 -4.33 -10.47 -19.09
CA TYR A 849 -2.93 -10.04 -19.25
C TYR A 849 -2.31 -10.40 -20.60
N ALA A 850 -2.94 -11.26 -21.40
CA ALA A 850 -2.46 -11.63 -22.73
C ALA A 850 -2.38 -10.41 -23.67
N LEU A 851 -1.45 -10.48 -24.63
CA LEU A 851 -1.25 -9.49 -25.69
C LEU A 851 -2.03 -9.88 -26.96
N PRO A 852 -2.38 -8.93 -27.84
CA PRO A 852 -3.11 -9.21 -29.09
C PRO A 852 -2.44 -10.30 -29.95
N GLU A 853 -1.11 -10.23 -30.11
CA GLU A 853 -0.36 -11.21 -30.89
C GLU A 853 -0.35 -12.62 -30.27
N ASP A 854 -0.60 -12.78 -28.95
CA ASP A 854 -0.70 -14.11 -28.32
C ASP A 854 -1.92 -14.91 -28.80
N LEU A 855 -2.99 -14.20 -29.21
CA LEU A 855 -4.16 -14.82 -29.83
C LEU A 855 -3.87 -15.18 -31.30
N VAL A 856 -3.24 -14.27 -32.05
CA VAL A 856 -2.88 -14.47 -33.46
C VAL A 856 -1.89 -15.63 -33.65
N GLU A 857 -0.85 -15.69 -32.82
CA GLU A 857 0.15 -16.77 -32.76
C GLU A 857 -0.40 -18.07 -32.12
N VAL A 858 -1.61 -18.05 -31.56
CA VAL A 858 -2.25 -19.14 -30.80
C VAL A 858 -1.32 -19.70 -29.71
N LYS A 859 -0.74 -18.80 -28.88
CA LYS A 859 0.08 -19.18 -27.72
C LYS A 859 -0.78 -19.87 -26.66
N HIS A 860 -0.91 -21.18 -26.76
CA HIS A 860 -1.85 -21.99 -25.96
C HIS A 860 -1.80 -21.79 -24.44
N LYS A 861 -0.66 -21.37 -23.87
CA LYS A 861 -0.54 -20.93 -22.47
C LYS A 861 -1.42 -19.69 -22.19
N MET A 862 -1.23 -18.63 -22.98
CA MET A 862 -1.93 -17.35 -22.84
C MET A 862 -3.40 -17.47 -23.27
N VAL A 863 -3.67 -18.23 -24.33
CA VAL A 863 -5.03 -18.58 -24.77
C VAL A 863 -5.81 -19.27 -23.63
N MET A 864 -5.19 -20.22 -22.91
CA MET A 864 -5.83 -20.87 -21.75
C MET A 864 -6.15 -19.88 -20.62
N THR A 865 -5.27 -18.91 -20.32
CA THR A 865 -5.59 -17.89 -19.28
C THR A 865 -6.66 -16.90 -19.74
N VAL A 866 -6.74 -16.57 -21.03
CA VAL A 866 -7.85 -15.76 -21.60
C VAL A 866 -9.19 -16.46 -21.36
N PHE A 867 -9.33 -17.73 -21.80
CA PHE A 867 -10.58 -18.49 -21.61
C PHE A 867 -10.91 -18.71 -20.13
N ALA A 868 -9.92 -18.99 -19.29
CA ALA A 868 -10.11 -19.11 -17.85
C ALA A 868 -10.60 -17.80 -17.19
N CYS A 869 -10.06 -16.64 -17.59
CA CYS A 869 -10.52 -15.34 -17.10
C CYS A 869 -11.92 -14.95 -17.63
N LEU A 870 -12.32 -15.41 -18.82
CA LEU A 870 -13.68 -15.27 -19.35
C LEU A 870 -14.67 -16.17 -18.59
N MET A 871 -14.31 -17.44 -18.34
CA MET A 871 -15.08 -18.38 -17.51
C MET A 871 -15.31 -17.84 -16.09
N ALA A 872 -14.26 -17.31 -15.45
CA ALA A 872 -14.35 -16.66 -14.14
C ALA A 872 -15.22 -15.40 -14.11
N ARG A 873 -15.56 -14.84 -15.28
CA ARG A 873 -16.52 -13.73 -15.42
C ARG A 873 -17.93 -14.21 -15.77
N GLY A 874 -18.07 -15.23 -16.62
CA GLY A 874 -19.35 -15.84 -16.97
C GLY A 874 -20.02 -16.51 -15.76
N MET A 875 -19.27 -17.28 -14.98
CA MET A 875 -19.80 -17.96 -13.78
C MET A 875 -20.26 -16.98 -12.69
N LYS A 876 -19.68 -15.78 -12.61
CA LYS A 876 -20.12 -14.68 -11.71
C LYS A 876 -21.42 -13.98 -12.14
N ARG A 877 -22.14 -14.53 -13.12
CA ARG A 877 -23.42 -13.99 -13.64
C ARG A 877 -24.63 -14.87 -13.27
N ILE A 878 -24.38 -15.99 -12.58
CA ILE A 878 -25.35 -16.88 -11.93
C ILE A 878 -25.44 -16.49 -10.46
#